data_AF-A0A2D6BLT0-F1
#
_entry.id   AF-A0A2D6BLT0-F1
#
_cell.length_a   1.000
_cell.length_b   1.000
_cell.length_c   1.000
_cell.angle_alpha   90.00
_cell.angle_beta   90.00
_cell.angle_gamma   90.00
#
_symmetry.space_group_name_H-M   'P 1'
#
loop_
_entity.id
_entity.type
_entity.pdbx_description
1 polymer ?
#
loop_
_entity_poly.entity_id
_entity_poly.type
_entity_poly.pdbx_seq_one_letter_code
_entity_poly.pdbx_strand_id
1 'polypeptide(L)'
;MSRRRSKPRSKQRSKRRSEKGWRRAHAGREWIGGVVSPPFFITDRDEPYRPGLVLWMDTSDGLIVGQQVVEPEAAQGAVADVLLDAIERPLAGPPRRPDRIRVADASIAGELRAALDDALPIDVAPTPELDELVAAMVESLPGDDVPESYLEQGRLAPEDVAELFAAAEVLYHLAPWRVVTDDQVLRMDIPALGVEGACVAVIGNLDESFGLLIFPSLAGYDAFGRAAEGWVPGSGRPDLGTGWLALSFEPGAQVPDAMRREIDAHGWPVADANGYPLLDHYESDGASRPLVERDLKIAAACARSFSAFYAKHRQVFSADEFEPICDSYFDEDELEVRFTLPYEAFELFEVEAPRPAPTEAPPVGRNQPCPCGSGRKYKRCHGRRRKSDRAPSTARAPEHARDERLLEELGAYATARFGDEWLRFERDFADPSRALPLAIPWSVHGYRVQGRTVREWYLHEQGRGLRKADRRWLAAQGAAWLSIWEVVGVEPGKTVTLRDLLSYEERCVREASGSQTLVERDAILARVVDQEGGALLCGVHPRTLPPIEVAEVVRRARGRLRRKRAVPVERLRDGAIGRYLIKRWEEAVGDLDLRALIPPELRNTDGDPFLLTTDHFGFEPGARGEVQERLAAIEGAELEDSEGGRSSYVFLAAGNRLHSSWENTVTGRAVLAKSWLRLDTNSRERADEFRAQVEEACGGLIQHRAREHADPMSQEAPTLPADSTNVPPEAEQLLLEFKQNHYDGWLDEPLPALGGKTPRESAATAQGRAAVDVLLKDMENHERRSAGASAFDFSPLRRELRLE
;
A
#
# COMPACT_ATOMS: atom_id res chain seq x y z
N MET A 1 -42.72 11.44 43.19
CA MET A 1 -43.03 9.99 43.14
C MET A 1 -41.73 9.22 43.07
N SER A 2 -41.63 8.18 43.90
CA SER A 2 -40.39 7.56 44.38
C SER A 2 -39.83 6.46 43.46
N ARG A 3 -38.51 6.32 43.51
CA ARG A 3 -37.64 5.22 43.08
C ARG A 3 -38.15 3.82 43.47
N ARG A 4 -37.79 2.79 42.68
CA ARG A 4 -37.11 1.56 43.16
C ARG A 4 -36.53 0.68 42.05
N ARG A 5 -35.33 0.16 42.33
CA ARG A 5 -34.46 -0.74 41.57
C ARG A 5 -34.99 -2.19 41.56
N SER A 6 -34.69 -2.95 40.51
CA SER A 6 -34.70 -4.43 40.50
C SER A 6 -33.35 -4.98 40.03
N LYS A 7 -32.75 -5.86 40.85
CA LYS A 7 -31.46 -6.57 40.64
C LYS A 7 -31.58 -7.69 39.59
N PRO A 8 -30.50 -8.08 38.90
CA PRO A 8 -30.48 -9.31 38.11
C PRO A 8 -30.12 -10.54 38.98
N ARG A 9 -30.64 -11.69 38.55
CA ARG A 9 -30.61 -13.01 39.19
C ARG A 9 -29.21 -13.66 39.08
N SER A 10 -28.84 -14.38 40.13
CA SER A 10 -27.62 -15.18 40.25
C SER A 10 -27.58 -16.35 39.24
N LYS A 11 -26.54 -16.37 38.40
CA LYS A 11 -26.09 -17.57 37.66
C LYS A 11 -25.32 -18.48 38.63
N GLN A 12 -26.04 -19.16 39.51
CA GLN A 12 -25.50 -20.18 40.41
C GLN A 12 -26.10 -21.53 40.02
N ARG A 13 -25.83 -21.98 38.78
CA ARG A 13 -26.39 -23.22 38.23
C ARG A 13 -25.63 -23.72 36.98
N SER A 14 -24.32 -23.93 37.10
CA SER A 14 -23.59 -24.83 36.16
C SER A 14 -22.39 -25.56 36.78
N LYS A 15 -21.85 -25.11 37.92
CA LYS A 15 -20.72 -25.74 38.66
C LYS A 15 -20.99 -27.13 39.28
N ARG A 16 -21.98 -27.90 38.84
CA ARG A 16 -22.37 -29.16 39.50
C ARG A 16 -22.40 -30.39 38.59
N ARG A 17 -21.78 -30.32 37.41
CA ARG A 17 -21.87 -31.40 36.41
C ARG A 17 -20.55 -32.03 35.93
N SER A 18 -19.38 -31.62 36.44
CA SER A 18 -18.10 -32.29 36.10
C SER A 18 -17.52 -33.19 37.21
N GLU A 19 -18.08 -33.22 38.43
CA GLU A 19 -17.53 -33.99 39.57
C GLU A 19 -17.76 -35.53 39.50
N LYS A 20 -18.12 -36.11 38.35
CA LYS A 20 -18.40 -37.55 38.24
C LYS A 20 -17.78 -38.15 36.99
N GLY A 21 -16.49 -38.50 37.07
CA GLY A 21 -15.83 -39.26 36.01
C GLY A 21 -14.57 -40.02 36.41
N TRP A 22 -13.86 -39.63 37.46
CA TRP A 22 -12.48 -40.12 37.69
C TRP A 22 -12.32 -40.92 38.99
N ARG A 23 -13.12 -41.97 39.13
CA ARG A 23 -12.84 -43.01 40.15
C ARG A 23 -12.75 -44.37 39.46
N ARG A 24 -11.66 -44.58 38.73
CA ARG A 24 -11.13 -45.94 38.54
C ARG A 24 -10.12 -46.19 39.65
N ALA A 25 -10.43 -47.20 40.47
CA ALA A 25 -9.61 -47.60 41.59
C ALA A 25 -8.30 -48.26 41.10
N HIS A 26 -7.23 -47.49 41.00
CA HIS A 26 -5.88 -48.03 41.10
C HIS A 26 -5.51 -48.07 42.59
N ALA A 27 -5.08 -49.23 43.08
CA ALA A 27 -4.85 -49.50 44.49
C ALA A 27 -3.57 -48.85 45.08
N GLY A 28 -3.12 -47.72 44.53
CA GLY A 28 -1.99 -46.92 44.99
C GLY A 28 -2.09 -45.48 44.47
N ARG A 29 -1.48 -44.52 45.17
CA ARG A 29 -1.42 -43.10 44.80
C ARG A 29 -0.50 -42.91 43.60
N GLU A 30 -1.09 -42.73 42.42
CA GLU A 30 -0.37 -42.38 41.21
C GLU A 30 -0.28 -40.86 41.06
N TRP A 31 0.95 -40.36 40.90
CA TRP A 31 1.18 -38.99 40.48
C TRP A 31 1.53 -38.95 39.01
N ILE A 32 0.90 -38.04 38.29
CA ILE A 32 1.22 -37.74 36.89
C ILE A 32 1.95 -36.42 36.80
N GLY A 33 2.92 -36.32 35.90
CA GLY A 33 3.63 -35.06 35.73
C GLY A 33 4.33 -34.92 34.39
N GLY A 34 4.74 -33.70 34.11
CA GLY A 34 5.41 -33.34 32.87
C GLY A 34 5.48 -31.84 32.68
N VAL A 35 6.01 -31.45 31.53
CA VAL A 35 6.01 -30.07 31.06
C VAL A 35 4.83 -29.89 30.12
N VAL A 36 3.98 -28.90 30.38
CA VAL A 36 2.93 -28.49 29.45
C VAL A 36 3.17 -27.06 28.98
N SER A 37 2.71 -26.76 27.77
CA SER A 37 2.75 -25.41 27.21
C SER A 37 1.47 -24.66 27.56
N PRO A 38 1.53 -23.60 28.39
CA PRO A 38 0.36 -22.83 28.76
C PRO A 38 -0.15 -21.98 27.59
N PRO A 39 -1.43 -21.57 27.61
CA PRO A 39 -2.06 -20.85 26.50
C PRO A 39 -1.73 -19.35 26.40
N PHE A 40 -0.85 -18.83 27.25
CA PHE A 40 -0.49 -17.42 27.33
C PHE A 40 1.00 -17.22 27.01
N PHE A 41 1.33 -15.99 26.61
CA PHE A 41 2.70 -15.58 26.30
C PHE A 41 3.21 -14.60 27.35
N ILE A 42 4.53 -14.60 27.55
CA ILE A 42 5.23 -13.60 28.34
C ILE A 42 5.93 -12.63 27.37
N THR A 43 5.78 -11.33 27.62
CA THR A 43 6.26 -10.24 26.76
C THR A 43 7.24 -9.31 27.48
N ASP A 44 8.04 -9.83 28.42
CA ASP A 44 9.07 -9.08 29.14
C ASP A 44 10.41 -8.98 28.39
N ARG A 45 10.49 -9.65 27.23
CA ARG A 45 11.59 -9.61 26.27
C ARG A 45 11.11 -9.02 24.94
N ASP A 46 12.06 -8.72 24.04
CA ASP A 46 11.78 -8.21 22.69
C ASP A 46 10.93 -9.19 21.87
N GLU A 47 11.20 -10.50 22.00
CA GLU A 47 10.38 -11.56 21.42
C GLU A 47 9.47 -12.21 22.48
N PRO A 48 8.14 -12.20 22.28
CA PRO A 48 7.21 -12.95 23.09
C PRO A 48 7.53 -14.44 23.06
N TYR A 49 7.59 -15.06 24.23
CA TYR A 49 7.83 -16.49 24.35
C TYR A 49 6.74 -17.15 25.20
N ARG A 50 6.56 -18.45 24.98
CA ARG A 50 5.61 -19.25 25.75
C ARG A 50 6.38 -20.03 26.81
N PRO A 51 6.18 -19.77 28.11
CA PRO A 51 6.96 -20.43 29.15
C PRO A 51 6.65 -21.93 29.23
N GLY A 52 7.53 -22.71 29.83
CA GLY A 52 7.21 -24.07 30.26
C GLY A 52 6.42 -24.06 31.56
N LEU A 53 5.39 -24.91 31.68
CA LEU A 53 4.68 -25.14 32.94
C LEU A 53 4.92 -26.57 33.40
N VAL A 54 5.78 -26.73 34.41
CA VAL A 54 5.98 -28.03 35.06
C VAL A 54 4.81 -28.30 36.00
N LEU A 55 4.14 -29.43 35.83
CA LEU A 55 2.99 -29.82 36.65
C LEU A 55 3.16 -31.22 37.23
N TRP A 56 2.69 -31.36 38.47
CA TRP A 56 2.50 -32.64 39.14
C TRP A 56 1.09 -32.70 39.73
N MET A 57 0.35 -33.76 39.41
CA MET A 57 -1.02 -33.98 39.86
C MET A 57 -1.18 -35.34 40.53
N ASP A 58 -1.88 -35.37 41.67
CA ASP A 58 -2.29 -36.58 42.34
C ASP A 58 -3.62 -37.07 41.72
N THR A 59 -3.57 -38.20 41.01
CA THR A 59 -4.76 -38.73 40.30
C THR A 59 -5.84 -39.26 41.25
N SER A 60 -5.50 -39.50 42.52
CA SER A 60 -6.44 -40.08 43.49
C SER A 60 -7.50 -39.10 43.96
N ASP A 61 -7.16 -37.80 44.01
CA ASP A 61 -8.05 -36.70 44.37
C ASP A 61 -8.16 -35.61 43.27
N GLY A 62 -7.37 -35.70 42.20
CA GLY A 62 -7.38 -34.77 41.07
C GLY A 62 -6.76 -33.42 41.39
N LEU A 63 -5.91 -33.34 42.43
CA LEU A 63 -5.31 -32.09 42.88
C LEU A 63 -3.91 -31.89 42.29
N ILE A 64 -3.60 -30.66 41.89
CA ILE A 64 -2.24 -30.24 41.55
C ILE A 64 -1.43 -30.17 42.84
N VAL A 65 -0.37 -30.97 42.93
CA VAL A 65 0.52 -31.07 44.09
C VAL A 65 1.83 -30.30 43.89
N GLY A 66 2.24 -30.06 42.65
CA GLY A 66 3.40 -29.25 42.30
C GLY A 66 3.16 -28.49 41.00
N GLN A 67 3.60 -27.23 40.96
CA GLN A 67 3.51 -26.38 39.79
C GLN A 67 4.66 -25.38 39.78
N GLN A 68 5.32 -25.21 38.64
CA GLN A 68 6.28 -24.13 38.44
C GLN A 68 6.24 -23.62 37.00
N VAL A 69 6.21 -22.30 36.84
CA VAL A 69 6.44 -21.63 35.55
C VAL A 69 7.95 -21.46 35.40
N VAL A 70 8.47 -21.92 34.27
CA VAL A 70 9.90 -21.94 33.95
C VAL A 70 10.13 -21.43 32.54
N GLU A 71 11.34 -20.99 32.28
CA GLU A 71 11.79 -20.67 30.93
C GLU A 71 11.71 -21.93 30.04
N PRO A 72 11.38 -21.81 28.74
CA PRO A 72 11.19 -22.96 27.86
C PRO A 72 12.38 -23.92 27.85
N GLU A 73 13.60 -23.37 27.82
CA GLU A 73 14.85 -24.13 27.76
C GLU A 73 15.21 -24.78 29.10
N ALA A 74 14.66 -24.27 30.21
CA ALA A 74 14.89 -24.79 31.56
C ALA A 74 13.85 -25.85 31.97
N ALA A 75 12.81 -26.05 31.15
CA ALA A 75 11.63 -26.81 31.56
C ALA A 75 11.89 -28.29 31.81
N GLN A 76 12.74 -28.91 30.99
CA GLN A 76 13.08 -30.32 31.14
C GLN A 76 13.80 -30.56 32.47
N GLY A 77 14.89 -29.84 32.75
CA GLY A 77 15.68 -30.02 33.98
C GLY A 77 15.03 -29.55 35.28
N ALA A 78 13.84 -28.97 35.24
CA ALA A 78 13.09 -28.56 36.43
C ALA A 78 12.09 -29.62 36.90
N VAL A 79 11.81 -30.66 36.11
CA VAL A 79 10.71 -31.61 36.39
C VAL A 79 10.98 -32.41 37.67
N ALA A 80 12.20 -32.92 37.85
CA ALA A 80 12.58 -33.64 39.06
C ALA A 80 12.59 -32.76 40.31
N ASP A 81 13.08 -31.53 40.20
CA ASP A 81 13.15 -30.58 41.32
C ASP A 81 11.74 -30.21 41.82
N VAL A 82 10.81 -29.92 40.91
CA VAL A 82 9.41 -29.62 41.25
C VAL A 82 8.72 -30.82 41.89
N LEU A 83 9.02 -32.04 41.43
CA LEU A 83 8.50 -33.26 42.08
C LEU A 83 8.99 -33.39 43.51
N LEU A 84 10.30 -33.22 43.73
CA LEU A 84 10.91 -33.35 45.06
C LEU A 84 10.34 -32.29 46.02
N ASP A 85 10.18 -31.05 45.56
CA ASP A 85 9.52 -30.00 46.35
C ASP A 85 8.05 -30.35 46.61
N ALA A 86 7.32 -30.89 45.63
CA ALA A 86 5.93 -31.33 45.83
C ALA A 86 5.79 -32.48 46.83
N ILE A 87 6.78 -33.37 46.95
CA ILE A 87 6.79 -34.44 47.96
C ILE A 87 6.93 -33.85 49.37
N GLU A 88 7.81 -32.88 49.54
CA GLU A 88 8.10 -32.25 50.84
C GLU A 88 7.09 -31.18 51.24
N ARG A 89 6.60 -30.41 50.27
CA ARG A 89 5.79 -29.19 50.41
C ARG A 89 4.72 -29.10 49.29
N PRO A 90 3.76 -30.04 49.24
CA PRO A 90 2.76 -30.04 48.17
C PRO A 90 1.88 -28.79 48.23
N LEU A 91 1.51 -28.27 47.06
CA LEU A 91 0.54 -27.18 46.92
C LEU A 91 -0.83 -27.54 47.51
N ALA A 92 -1.19 -28.83 47.51
CA ALA A 92 -2.44 -29.33 48.02
C ALA A 92 -2.26 -30.61 48.87
N GLY A 93 -2.86 -30.61 50.06
CA GLY A 93 -2.79 -31.73 51.01
C GLY A 93 -1.51 -31.75 51.87
N PRO A 94 -1.34 -32.75 52.74
CA PRO A 94 -0.14 -32.88 53.57
C PRO A 94 1.04 -33.47 52.75
N PRO A 95 2.30 -33.26 53.20
CA PRO A 95 3.49 -33.89 52.63
C PRO A 95 3.35 -35.39 52.50
N ARG A 96 3.63 -35.93 51.32
CA ARG A 96 3.41 -37.34 50.98
C ARG A 96 4.24 -37.74 49.76
N ARG A 97 4.55 -39.04 49.66
CA ARG A 97 5.17 -39.63 48.46
C ARG A 97 4.11 -40.35 47.62
N PRO A 98 4.23 -40.33 46.27
CA PRO A 98 3.46 -41.21 45.41
C PRO A 98 3.88 -42.67 45.59
N ASP A 99 2.97 -43.59 45.29
CA ASP A 99 3.26 -45.03 45.17
C ASP A 99 3.78 -45.38 43.76
N ARG A 100 3.50 -44.52 42.76
CA ARG A 100 4.00 -44.63 41.38
C ARG A 100 3.94 -43.28 40.66
N ILE A 101 4.76 -43.13 39.64
CA ILE A 101 4.78 -41.96 38.75
C ILE A 101 4.46 -42.37 37.33
N ARG A 102 3.68 -41.55 36.63
CA ARG A 102 3.48 -41.66 35.18
C ARG A 102 3.79 -40.34 34.47
N VAL A 103 4.59 -40.43 33.42
CA VAL A 103 4.95 -39.30 32.55
C VAL A 103 4.80 -39.71 31.08
N ALA A 104 4.47 -38.76 30.21
CA ALA A 104 4.30 -39.06 28.78
C ALA A 104 5.65 -39.18 28.03
N ASP A 105 6.70 -38.53 28.53
CA ASP A 105 8.00 -38.42 27.86
C ASP A 105 9.05 -39.35 28.48
N ALA A 106 9.69 -40.17 27.64
CA ALA A 106 10.75 -41.09 28.05
C ALA A 106 12.02 -40.39 28.57
N SER A 107 12.31 -39.18 28.09
CA SER A 107 13.43 -38.36 28.55
C SER A 107 13.21 -37.87 29.98
N ILE A 108 12.01 -37.37 30.29
CA ILE A 108 11.59 -36.99 31.64
C ILE A 108 11.66 -38.20 32.56
N ALA A 109 11.20 -39.38 32.12
CA ALA A 109 11.34 -40.60 32.91
C ALA A 109 12.81 -40.98 33.18
N GLY A 110 13.72 -40.71 32.24
CA GLY A 110 15.16 -40.89 32.43
C GLY A 110 15.73 -39.97 33.50
N GLU A 111 15.37 -38.68 33.46
CA GLU A 111 15.74 -37.69 34.46
C GLU A 111 15.24 -38.08 35.86
N LEU A 112 13.96 -38.45 35.97
CA LEU A 112 13.36 -38.86 37.24
C LEU A 112 14.03 -40.10 37.84
N ARG A 113 14.41 -41.08 37.00
CA ARG A 113 15.16 -42.26 37.47
C ARG A 113 16.57 -41.91 37.96
N ALA A 114 17.19 -40.87 37.43
CA ALA A 114 18.50 -40.41 37.90
C ALA A 114 18.39 -39.64 39.22
N ALA A 115 17.28 -38.94 39.45
CA ALA A 115 17.06 -38.10 40.62
C ALA A 115 16.41 -38.83 41.82
N LEU A 116 15.72 -39.95 41.58
CA LEU A 116 14.94 -40.69 42.59
C LEU A 116 15.57 -42.06 42.90
N ASP A 117 15.25 -42.60 44.09
CA ASP A 117 15.70 -43.93 44.52
C ASP A 117 15.01 -45.04 43.71
N ASP A 118 15.70 -46.18 43.47
CA ASP A 118 15.30 -47.29 42.59
C ASP A 118 13.96 -47.97 42.99
N ALA A 119 13.41 -47.61 44.15
CA ALA A 119 12.19 -48.20 44.71
C ALA A 119 10.87 -47.60 44.20
N LEU A 120 10.88 -46.45 43.50
CA LEU A 120 9.65 -45.79 43.01
C LEU A 120 9.38 -46.14 41.53
N PRO A 121 8.29 -46.86 41.21
CA PRO A 121 7.96 -47.18 39.81
C PRO A 121 7.67 -45.92 38.98
N ILE A 122 8.33 -45.79 37.83
CA ILE A 122 8.14 -44.70 36.85
C ILE A 122 7.75 -45.30 35.50
N ASP A 123 6.49 -45.09 35.12
CA ASP A 123 5.89 -45.57 33.88
C ASP A 123 5.88 -44.47 32.80
N VAL A 124 6.25 -44.84 31.57
CA VAL A 124 6.10 -43.97 30.40
C VAL A 124 4.81 -44.32 29.69
N ALA A 125 3.80 -43.46 29.82
CA ALA A 125 2.47 -43.66 29.23
C ALA A 125 1.75 -42.31 29.05
N PRO A 126 0.81 -42.20 28.09
CA PRO A 126 0.08 -40.96 27.82
C PRO A 126 -0.56 -40.36 29.08
N THR A 127 -0.59 -39.02 29.18
CA THR A 127 -1.15 -38.26 30.31
C THR A 127 -2.29 -37.33 29.86
N PRO A 128 -3.41 -37.86 29.32
CA PRO A 128 -4.54 -37.04 28.85
C PRO A 128 -5.12 -36.14 29.95
N GLU A 129 -4.89 -36.49 31.20
CA GLU A 129 -5.28 -35.72 32.37
C GLU A 129 -4.64 -34.32 32.44
N LEU A 130 -3.36 -34.21 32.01
CA LEU A 130 -2.67 -32.93 31.94
C LEU A 130 -3.17 -32.11 30.75
N ASP A 131 -3.51 -32.75 29.63
CA ASP A 131 -4.09 -32.10 28.46
C ASP A 131 -5.46 -31.49 28.77
N GLU A 132 -6.31 -32.22 29.50
CA GLU A 132 -7.60 -31.72 29.98
C GLU A 132 -7.44 -30.50 30.91
N LEU A 133 -6.39 -30.48 31.74
CA LEU A 133 -6.10 -29.34 32.61
C LEU A 133 -5.72 -28.10 31.79
N VAL A 134 -4.87 -28.24 30.78
CA VAL A 134 -4.50 -27.13 29.88
C VAL A 134 -5.73 -26.62 29.13
N ALA A 135 -6.59 -27.52 28.65
CA ALA A 135 -7.85 -27.14 28.00
C ALA A 135 -8.77 -26.34 28.94
N ALA A 136 -8.87 -26.75 30.22
CA ALA A 136 -9.63 -26.02 31.24
C ALA A 136 -8.99 -24.66 31.58
N MET A 137 -7.66 -24.53 31.54
CA MET A 137 -6.98 -23.24 31.73
C MET A 137 -7.37 -22.26 30.63
N VAL A 138 -7.43 -22.69 29.37
CA VAL A 138 -7.89 -21.88 28.22
C VAL A 138 -9.31 -21.35 28.46
N GLU A 139 -10.25 -22.20 28.86
CA GLU A 139 -11.64 -21.79 29.15
C GLU A 139 -11.76 -20.80 30.32
N SER A 140 -10.75 -20.74 31.18
CA SER A 140 -10.72 -19.90 32.38
C SER A 140 -9.91 -18.61 32.25
N LEU A 141 -9.18 -18.43 31.13
CA LEU A 141 -8.50 -17.17 30.84
C LEU A 141 -9.54 -16.05 30.77
N PRO A 142 -9.31 -14.90 31.41
CA PRO A 142 -10.19 -13.74 31.26
C PRO A 142 -10.14 -13.26 29.81
N GLY A 143 -11.10 -13.71 29.00
CA GLY A 143 -11.17 -13.42 27.57
C GLY A 143 -11.67 -12.02 27.20
N ASP A 144 -11.85 -11.09 28.15
CA ASP A 144 -12.60 -9.84 27.90
C ASP A 144 -12.11 -8.56 28.64
N ASP A 145 -11.08 -8.62 29.50
CA ASP A 145 -10.75 -7.47 30.38
C ASP A 145 -9.52 -6.63 29.95
N VAL A 146 -8.81 -7.04 28.88
CA VAL A 146 -7.73 -6.25 28.27
C VAL A 146 -8.21 -5.78 26.90
N PRO A 147 -8.39 -4.47 26.68
CA PRO A 147 -8.81 -3.97 25.38
C PRO A 147 -7.77 -4.35 24.32
N GLU A 148 -8.21 -5.00 23.25
CA GLU A 148 -7.39 -5.19 22.04
C GLU A 148 -6.90 -3.83 21.53
N SER A 149 -5.68 -3.82 20.98
CA SER A 149 -4.94 -2.61 20.62
C SER A 149 -4.00 -2.92 19.46
N TYR A 150 -4.01 -2.08 18.42
CA TYR A 150 -3.02 -2.18 17.34
C TYR A 150 -1.61 -1.86 17.82
N LEU A 151 -1.50 -1.08 18.91
CA LEU A 151 -0.23 -0.69 19.51
C LEU A 151 0.30 -1.73 20.49
N GLU A 152 -0.40 -2.86 20.68
CA GLU A 152 0.00 -3.93 21.61
C GLU A 152 0.29 -3.40 23.02
N GLN A 153 -0.60 -2.54 23.52
CA GLN A 153 -0.47 -1.82 24.80
C GLN A 153 0.75 -0.88 24.85
N GLY A 154 1.16 -0.35 23.69
CA GLY A 154 2.28 0.58 23.53
C GLY A 154 3.62 -0.10 23.24
N ARG A 155 3.64 -1.41 22.97
CA ARG A 155 4.83 -2.14 22.53
C ARG A 155 5.19 -1.87 21.07
N LEU A 156 4.19 -1.57 20.24
CA LEU A 156 4.37 -1.22 18.83
C LEU A 156 4.29 0.30 18.63
N ALA A 157 5.11 0.82 17.72
CA ALA A 157 5.11 2.24 17.39
C ALA A 157 3.91 2.57 16.47
N PRO A 158 3.24 3.71 16.67
CA PRO A 158 2.15 4.13 15.79
C PRO A 158 2.56 4.32 14.32
N GLU A 159 3.83 4.60 14.08
CA GLU A 159 4.41 4.75 12.73
C GLU A 159 4.46 3.41 11.99
N ASP A 160 4.90 2.32 12.65
CA ASP A 160 4.95 0.98 12.05
C ASP A 160 3.53 0.49 11.70
N VAL A 161 2.55 0.79 12.56
CA VAL A 161 1.13 0.48 12.30
C VAL A 161 0.61 1.31 11.11
N ALA A 162 1.02 2.57 10.98
CA ALA A 162 0.60 3.42 9.87
C ALA A 162 1.06 2.87 8.52
N GLU A 163 2.27 2.31 8.45
CA GLU A 163 2.80 1.68 7.24
C GLU A 163 2.01 0.44 6.82
N LEU A 164 1.62 -0.39 7.80
CA LEU A 164 0.73 -1.53 7.55
C LEU A 164 -0.62 -1.08 7.01
N PHE A 165 -1.24 -0.06 7.62
CA PHE A 165 -2.54 0.44 7.18
C PHE A 165 -2.49 1.02 5.77
N ALA A 166 -1.44 1.79 5.43
CA ALA A 166 -1.25 2.32 4.09
C ALA A 166 -1.10 1.19 3.05
N ALA A 167 -0.32 0.15 3.36
CA ALA A 167 -0.18 -1.01 2.47
C ALA A 167 -1.49 -1.79 2.33
N ALA A 168 -2.22 -1.96 3.43
CA ALA A 168 -3.48 -2.70 3.46
C ALA A 168 -4.62 -1.97 2.72
N GLU A 169 -4.69 -0.63 2.77
CA GLU A 169 -5.66 0.18 2.00
C GLU A 169 -5.54 -0.13 0.50
N VAL A 170 -4.32 -0.15 -0.03
CA VAL A 170 -4.04 -0.46 -1.44
C VAL A 170 -4.46 -1.89 -1.78
N LEU A 171 -4.04 -2.86 -0.97
CA LEU A 171 -4.37 -4.28 -1.16
C LEU A 171 -5.89 -4.50 -1.21
N TYR A 172 -6.63 -3.86 -0.30
CA TYR A 172 -8.08 -3.99 -0.23
C TYR A 172 -8.79 -3.42 -1.46
N HIS A 173 -8.35 -2.27 -1.97
CA HIS A 173 -8.93 -1.69 -3.17
C HIS A 173 -8.68 -2.54 -4.43
N LEU A 174 -7.53 -3.21 -4.51
CA LEU A 174 -7.24 -4.16 -5.60
C LEU A 174 -8.08 -5.43 -5.50
N ALA A 175 -8.42 -5.86 -4.28
CA ALA A 175 -9.23 -7.04 -3.98
C ALA A 175 -8.79 -8.30 -4.75
N PRO A 176 -7.53 -8.75 -4.61
CA PRO A 176 -6.95 -9.86 -5.37
C PRO A 176 -7.73 -11.17 -5.20
N TRP A 177 -8.34 -11.38 -4.03
CA TRP A 177 -9.21 -12.52 -3.71
C TRP A 177 -10.45 -12.68 -4.61
N ARG A 178 -10.77 -11.69 -5.46
CA ARG A 178 -11.81 -11.83 -6.49
C ARG A 178 -11.35 -12.58 -7.74
N VAL A 179 -10.05 -12.80 -7.87
CA VAL A 179 -9.42 -13.39 -9.07
C VAL A 179 -8.50 -14.54 -8.69
N VAL A 180 -7.65 -14.37 -7.69
CA VAL A 180 -6.68 -15.38 -7.26
C VAL A 180 -7.41 -16.52 -6.56
N THR A 181 -7.11 -17.75 -6.95
CA THR A 181 -7.61 -18.96 -6.30
C THR A 181 -6.65 -19.47 -5.23
N ASP A 182 -7.16 -20.29 -4.31
CA ASP A 182 -6.44 -20.78 -3.14
C ASP A 182 -5.28 -21.74 -3.45
N ASP A 183 -5.30 -22.36 -4.64
CA ASP A 183 -4.22 -23.18 -5.20
C ASP A 183 -3.08 -22.37 -5.84
N GLN A 184 -3.28 -21.07 -6.10
CA GLN A 184 -2.29 -20.18 -6.69
C GLN A 184 -1.45 -19.48 -5.61
N VAL A 185 -0.59 -20.26 -4.93
CA VAL A 185 0.32 -19.75 -3.89
C VAL A 185 1.62 -19.19 -4.47
N LEU A 186 2.16 -18.16 -3.80
CA LEU A 186 3.39 -17.47 -4.21
C LEU A 186 4.52 -17.74 -3.22
N ARG A 187 5.75 -17.80 -3.73
CA ARG A 187 6.94 -17.70 -2.89
C ARG A 187 7.27 -16.23 -2.66
N MET A 188 7.63 -15.88 -1.43
CA MET A 188 8.11 -14.56 -1.03
C MET A 188 9.46 -14.66 -0.31
N ASP A 189 10.42 -13.83 -0.73
CA ASP A 189 11.72 -13.66 -0.08
C ASP A 189 11.91 -12.18 0.31
N ILE A 190 12.35 -11.92 1.55
CA ILE A 190 12.73 -10.61 2.08
C ILE A 190 14.10 -10.74 2.78
N PRO A 191 15.22 -10.67 2.02
CA PRO A 191 16.54 -11.00 2.54
C PRO A 191 16.94 -10.18 3.77
N ALA A 192 16.65 -8.88 3.78
CA ALA A 192 17.01 -7.99 4.90
C ALA A 192 16.26 -8.33 6.21
N LEU A 193 15.11 -8.99 6.14
CA LEU A 193 14.35 -9.47 7.30
C LEU A 193 14.60 -10.96 7.60
N GLY A 194 15.47 -11.62 6.84
CA GLY A 194 15.73 -13.07 6.95
C GLY A 194 14.51 -13.93 6.62
N VAL A 195 13.62 -13.44 5.75
CA VAL A 195 12.49 -14.23 5.23
C VAL A 195 12.95 -14.86 3.93
N GLU A 196 13.09 -16.18 3.91
CA GLU A 196 13.49 -16.93 2.72
C GLU A 196 12.48 -18.05 2.48
N GLY A 197 11.90 -18.07 1.29
CA GLY A 197 10.94 -19.09 0.87
C GLY A 197 9.61 -19.05 1.61
N ALA A 198 9.12 -17.89 2.06
CA ALA A 198 7.80 -17.82 2.66
C ALA A 198 6.72 -18.12 1.61
N CYS A 199 5.65 -18.83 2.00
CA CYS A 199 4.51 -19.13 1.13
C CYS A 199 3.37 -18.15 1.43
N VAL A 200 2.98 -17.39 0.42
CA VAL A 200 1.89 -16.41 0.51
C VAL A 200 0.66 -16.96 -0.21
N ALA A 201 -0.45 -17.06 0.53
CA ALA A 201 -1.74 -17.51 0.02
C ALA A 201 -2.79 -16.39 0.14
N VAL A 202 -3.59 -16.20 -0.90
CA VAL A 202 -4.70 -15.22 -0.90
C VAL A 202 -5.96 -15.90 -0.39
N ILE A 203 -6.65 -15.27 0.57
CA ILE A 203 -7.90 -15.79 1.15
C ILE A 203 -9.08 -14.88 0.79
N GLY A 204 -10.26 -15.47 0.59
CA GLY A 204 -11.48 -14.76 0.17
C GLY A 204 -12.46 -15.54 -0.69
N ASN A 205 -12.14 -16.78 -1.04
CA ASN A 205 -13.10 -17.68 -1.68
C ASN A 205 -14.28 -17.94 -0.71
N LEU A 206 -15.52 -17.87 -1.20
CA LEU A 206 -16.79 -17.98 -0.43
C LEU A 206 -17.28 -16.74 0.36
N ASP A 207 -16.72 -15.54 0.13
CA ASP A 207 -17.23 -14.25 0.68
C ASP A 207 -17.23 -14.11 2.22
N GLU A 208 -16.50 -14.94 2.96
CA GLU A 208 -16.51 -14.91 4.44
C GLU A 208 -15.30 -14.20 5.08
N SER A 209 -14.10 -14.25 4.49
CA SER A 209 -12.90 -13.60 5.03
C SER A 209 -11.88 -13.26 3.94
N PHE A 210 -11.50 -11.99 3.82
CA PHE A 210 -10.58 -11.49 2.77
C PHE A 210 -9.21 -11.17 3.33
N GLY A 211 -8.13 -11.46 2.59
CA GLY A 211 -6.78 -11.16 3.06
C GLY A 211 -5.64 -11.99 2.46
N LEU A 212 -4.53 -12.01 3.19
CA LEU A 212 -3.32 -12.79 2.90
C LEU A 212 -2.92 -13.64 4.11
N LEU A 213 -2.52 -14.88 3.85
CA LEU A 213 -1.81 -15.73 4.82
C LEU A 213 -0.35 -15.87 4.39
N ILE A 214 0.56 -15.72 5.34
CA ILE A 214 2.01 -15.82 5.12
C ILE A 214 2.55 -16.94 6.00
N PHE A 215 2.93 -18.04 5.36
CA PHE A 215 3.53 -19.20 6.00
C PHE A 215 5.07 -19.15 5.86
N PRO A 216 5.84 -19.71 6.80
CA PRO A 216 7.29 -19.76 6.71
C PRO A 216 7.81 -20.54 5.49
N SER A 217 7.02 -21.46 4.94
CA SER A 217 7.37 -22.25 3.74
C SER A 217 6.15 -22.92 3.11
N LEU A 218 6.29 -23.40 1.86
CA LEU A 218 5.28 -24.26 1.22
C LEU A 218 4.99 -25.52 2.02
N ALA A 219 6.02 -26.14 2.62
CA ALA A 219 5.84 -27.30 3.50
C ALA A 219 4.97 -26.98 4.73
N GLY A 220 5.05 -25.74 5.24
CA GLY A 220 4.18 -25.23 6.29
C GLY A 220 2.74 -25.10 5.82
N TYR A 221 2.51 -24.41 4.69
CA TYR A 221 1.19 -24.28 4.08
C TYR A 221 0.51 -25.64 3.85
N ASP A 222 1.25 -26.60 3.30
CA ASP A 222 0.79 -27.96 3.08
C ASP A 222 0.42 -28.71 4.38
N ALA A 223 1.20 -28.50 5.45
CA ALA A 223 0.92 -29.09 6.76
C ALA A 223 -0.37 -28.52 7.36
N PHE A 224 -0.56 -27.20 7.23
CA PHE A 224 -1.77 -26.50 7.65
C PHE A 224 -3.02 -27.05 6.93
N GLY A 225 -2.98 -27.17 5.60
CA GLY A 225 -4.09 -27.70 4.81
C GLY A 225 -4.50 -29.12 5.24
N ARG A 226 -3.52 -30.03 5.40
CA ARG A 226 -3.77 -31.40 5.88
C ARG A 226 -4.34 -31.46 7.29
N ALA A 227 -3.84 -30.61 8.19
CA ALA A 227 -4.30 -30.57 9.57
C ALA A 227 -5.74 -30.01 9.66
N ALA A 228 -6.07 -28.99 8.87
CA ALA A 228 -7.39 -28.39 8.81
C ALA A 228 -8.46 -29.36 8.29
N GLU A 229 -8.17 -30.17 7.27
CA GLU A 229 -9.09 -31.19 6.74
C GLU A 229 -9.39 -32.33 7.73
N GLY A 230 -8.42 -32.65 8.60
CA GLY A 230 -8.52 -33.74 9.58
C GLY A 230 -9.07 -33.34 10.95
N TRP A 231 -9.27 -32.05 11.22
CA TRP A 231 -9.63 -31.57 12.55
C TRP A 231 -11.11 -31.80 12.88
N VAL A 232 -11.38 -32.34 14.08
CA VAL A 232 -12.73 -32.56 14.59
C VAL A 232 -13.03 -31.53 15.69
N PRO A 233 -14.07 -30.68 15.54
CA PRO A 233 -14.44 -29.72 16.56
C PRO A 233 -14.62 -30.38 17.94
N GLY A 234 -13.85 -29.92 18.93
CA GLY A 234 -13.90 -30.40 20.31
C GLY A 234 -12.83 -31.44 20.70
N SER A 235 -11.87 -31.77 19.82
CA SER A 235 -10.78 -32.71 20.09
C SER A 235 -9.53 -32.10 20.76
N GLY A 236 -9.65 -30.91 21.38
CA GLY A 236 -8.52 -30.16 21.93
C GLY A 236 -7.92 -29.14 20.95
N ARG A 237 -6.76 -28.55 21.29
CA ARG A 237 -6.05 -27.61 20.41
C ARG A 237 -5.56 -28.32 19.14
N PRO A 238 -5.82 -27.78 17.94
CA PRO A 238 -5.28 -28.34 16.72
C PRO A 238 -3.77 -28.13 16.67
N ASP A 239 -2.98 -29.16 16.39
CA ASP A 239 -1.63 -28.97 15.86
C ASP A 239 -1.73 -28.83 14.34
N LEU A 240 -1.62 -27.59 13.88
CA LEU A 240 -1.70 -27.16 12.50
C LEU A 240 -0.34 -27.29 11.79
N GLY A 241 0.68 -27.80 12.48
CA GLY A 241 2.00 -28.14 11.93
C GLY A 241 2.89 -26.95 11.57
N THR A 242 2.36 -25.73 11.56
CA THR A 242 3.10 -24.51 11.25
C THR A 242 2.42 -23.28 11.85
N GLY A 243 3.21 -22.25 12.20
CA GLY A 243 2.69 -20.92 12.48
C GLY A 243 2.53 -20.09 11.20
N TRP A 244 1.73 -19.02 11.26
CA TRP A 244 1.51 -18.13 10.11
C TRP A 244 1.14 -16.71 10.56
N LEU A 245 1.41 -15.74 9.69
CA LEU A 245 0.84 -14.40 9.79
C LEU A 245 -0.45 -14.34 8.96
N ALA A 246 -1.48 -13.69 9.50
CA ALA A 246 -2.74 -13.47 8.80
C ALA A 246 -3.03 -11.96 8.76
N LEU A 247 -3.02 -11.38 7.55
CA LEU A 247 -3.56 -10.05 7.31
C LEU A 247 -4.96 -10.19 6.75
N SER A 248 -5.97 -9.84 7.53
CA SER A 248 -7.39 -9.96 7.18
C SER A 248 -8.11 -8.61 7.19
N PHE A 249 -9.32 -8.55 6.63
CA PHE A 249 -10.13 -7.33 6.60
C PHE A 249 -11.51 -7.56 7.21
N GLU A 250 -11.87 -6.71 8.18
CA GLU A 250 -13.13 -6.79 8.90
C GLU A 250 -14.02 -5.56 8.72
N PRO A 251 -15.35 -5.73 8.78
CA PRO A 251 -16.29 -4.64 9.05
C PRO A 251 -15.92 -3.86 10.30
N GLY A 252 -15.95 -2.53 10.21
CA GLY A 252 -15.68 -1.66 11.35
C GLY A 252 -16.58 -1.91 12.56
N ALA A 253 -17.78 -2.47 12.34
CA ALA A 253 -18.68 -2.89 13.41
C ALA A 253 -18.19 -4.10 14.22
N GLN A 254 -17.30 -4.91 13.66
CA GLN A 254 -16.67 -6.07 14.30
C GLN A 254 -15.34 -5.72 14.97
N VAL A 255 -14.69 -4.62 14.56
CA VAL A 255 -13.46 -4.14 15.20
C VAL A 255 -13.75 -3.63 16.62
N PRO A 256 -12.91 -3.90 17.64
CA PRO A 256 -13.10 -3.37 18.98
C PRO A 256 -13.13 -1.83 19.08
N ASP A 257 -13.93 -1.31 20.00
CA ASP A 257 -14.09 0.13 20.26
C ASP A 257 -12.76 0.85 20.56
N ALA A 258 -11.83 0.19 21.24
CA ALA A 258 -10.54 0.76 21.60
C ALA A 258 -9.66 0.95 20.36
N MET A 259 -9.56 -0.09 19.52
CA MET A 259 -8.81 -0.08 18.26
C MET A 259 -9.35 0.97 17.27
N ARG A 260 -10.68 1.13 17.14
CA ARG A 260 -11.24 2.21 16.30
C ARG A 260 -10.85 3.60 16.76
N ARG A 261 -10.74 3.82 18.08
CA ARG A 261 -10.26 5.11 18.61
C ARG A 261 -8.78 5.33 18.34
N GLU A 262 -7.96 4.28 18.30
CA GLU A 262 -6.56 4.38 17.90
C GLU A 262 -6.44 4.82 16.44
N ILE A 263 -7.22 4.20 15.54
CA ILE A 263 -7.31 4.62 14.13
C ILE A 263 -7.67 6.11 14.03
N ASP A 264 -8.74 6.54 14.71
CA ASP A 264 -9.19 7.94 14.71
C ASP A 264 -8.13 8.90 15.29
N ALA A 265 -7.43 8.48 16.34
CA ALA A 265 -6.44 9.30 17.03
C ALA A 265 -5.16 9.50 16.22
N HIS A 266 -4.74 8.48 15.48
CA HIS A 266 -3.51 8.49 14.68
C HIS A 266 -3.74 8.84 13.21
N GLY A 267 -4.99 8.79 12.74
CA GLY A 267 -5.36 9.11 11.37
C GLY A 267 -4.90 8.05 10.36
N TRP A 268 -4.86 6.78 10.78
CA TRP A 268 -4.48 5.69 9.88
C TRP A 268 -5.53 5.46 8.79
N PRO A 269 -5.11 5.23 7.53
CA PRO A 269 -6.03 5.09 6.42
C PRO A 269 -6.82 3.78 6.46
N VAL A 270 -8.13 3.83 6.22
CA VAL A 270 -9.01 2.65 6.10
C VAL A 270 -9.78 2.76 4.79
N ALA A 271 -9.77 1.69 3.98
CA ALA A 271 -10.27 1.72 2.62
C ALA A 271 -11.78 2.03 2.51
N ASP A 272 -12.61 1.35 3.31
CA ASP A 272 -14.03 1.64 3.49
C ASP A 272 -14.56 1.03 4.80
N ALA A 273 -15.89 1.07 5.01
CA ALA A 273 -16.52 0.54 6.22
C ALA A 273 -16.29 -0.96 6.49
N ASN A 274 -15.84 -1.72 5.48
CA ASN A 274 -15.54 -3.15 5.53
C ASN A 274 -14.05 -3.49 5.37
N GLY A 275 -13.20 -2.49 5.19
CA GLY A 275 -11.77 -2.67 4.91
C GLY A 275 -10.87 -2.37 6.10
N TYR A 276 -11.25 -2.72 7.33
CA TYR A 276 -10.38 -2.53 8.50
C TYR A 276 -9.36 -3.66 8.58
N PRO A 277 -8.05 -3.39 8.46
CA PRO A 277 -7.03 -4.43 8.49
C PRO A 277 -6.83 -4.98 9.91
N LEU A 278 -6.80 -6.29 10.07
CA LEU A 278 -6.37 -6.99 11.27
C LEU A 278 -5.16 -7.86 10.95
N LEU A 279 -4.13 -7.76 11.78
CA LEU A 279 -2.93 -8.60 11.68
C LEU A 279 -2.86 -9.50 12.91
N ASP A 280 -2.74 -10.80 12.68
CA ASP A 280 -2.54 -11.81 13.71
C ASP A 280 -1.32 -12.67 13.38
N HIS A 281 -0.62 -13.14 14.42
CA HIS A 281 0.44 -14.14 14.30
C HIS A 281 0.01 -15.39 15.07
N TYR A 282 -0.21 -16.50 14.38
CA TYR A 282 -0.58 -17.77 15.01
C TYR A 282 0.60 -18.72 15.12
N GLU A 283 0.69 -19.40 16.26
CA GLU A 283 1.60 -20.55 16.45
C GLU A 283 1.03 -21.83 15.83
N SER A 284 1.84 -22.88 15.74
CA SER A 284 1.41 -24.17 15.19
C SER A 284 0.24 -24.80 15.91
N ASP A 285 -0.01 -24.44 17.18
CA ASP A 285 -1.18 -24.92 17.93
C ASP A 285 -2.42 -24.02 17.81
N GLY A 286 -2.39 -23.06 16.87
CA GLY A 286 -3.45 -22.09 16.61
C GLY A 286 -3.59 -20.97 17.63
N ALA A 287 -2.69 -20.85 18.60
CA ALA A 287 -2.73 -19.74 19.55
C ALA A 287 -2.22 -18.44 18.92
N SER A 288 -2.95 -17.34 19.11
CA SER A 288 -2.48 -16.00 18.72
C SER A 288 -1.35 -15.56 19.64
N ARG A 289 -0.20 -15.29 19.04
CA ARG A 289 1.01 -14.76 19.63
C ARG A 289 0.96 -13.23 19.56
N PRO A 290 1.31 -12.52 20.65
CA PRO A 290 1.37 -11.07 20.59
C PRO A 290 2.37 -10.59 19.54
N LEU A 291 2.01 -9.53 18.80
CA LEU A 291 2.81 -9.03 17.68
C LEU A 291 4.09 -8.33 18.15
N VAL A 292 5.08 -8.33 17.26
CA VAL A 292 6.32 -7.54 17.34
C VAL A 292 6.54 -6.70 16.09
N GLU A 293 7.45 -5.72 16.14
CA GLU A 293 7.78 -4.82 15.02
C GLU A 293 8.10 -5.60 13.72
N ARG A 294 8.81 -6.72 13.84
CA ARG A 294 9.16 -7.58 12.69
C ARG A 294 7.92 -8.13 11.98
N ASP A 295 6.85 -8.46 12.71
CA ASP A 295 5.61 -8.97 12.11
C ASP A 295 4.94 -7.90 11.24
N LEU A 296 4.89 -6.65 11.73
CA LEU A 296 4.31 -5.52 11.00
C LEU A 296 5.11 -5.22 9.73
N LYS A 297 6.44 -5.23 9.82
CA LYS A 297 7.32 -5.01 8.67
C LYS A 297 7.13 -6.06 7.58
N ILE A 298 7.05 -7.34 7.96
CA ILE A 298 6.81 -8.44 7.00
C ILE A 298 5.43 -8.28 6.36
N ALA A 299 4.39 -8.05 7.15
CA ALA A 299 3.02 -7.92 6.64
C ALA A 299 2.84 -6.69 5.74
N ALA A 300 3.40 -5.54 6.11
CA ALA A 300 3.34 -4.30 5.33
C ALA A 300 4.12 -4.44 4.01
N ALA A 301 5.34 -4.98 4.07
CA ALA A 301 6.18 -5.22 2.89
C ALA A 301 5.52 -6.22 1.93
N CYS A 302 4.94 -7.31 2.47
CA CYS A 302 4.18 -8.29 1.71
C CYS A 302 2.96 -7.63 1.04
N ALA A 303 2.09 -6.95 1.79
CA ALA A 303 0.86 -6.35 1.25
C ALA A 303 1.15 -5.31 0.17
N ARG A 304 2.15 -4.45 0.36
CA ARG A 304 2.56 -3.41 -0.59
C ARG A 304 3.11 -4.02 -1.88
N SER A 305 4.10 -4.92 -1.74
CA SER A 305 4.80 -5.50 -2.88
C SER A 305 3.92 -6.52 -3.63
N PHE A 306 3.08 -7.28 -2.92
CA PHE A 306 2.10 -8.16 -3.54
C PHE A 306 1.03 -7.37 -4.30
N SER A 307 0.61 -6.21 -3.79
CA SER A 307 -0.32 -5.32 -4.51
C SER A 307 0.26 -4.90 -5.87
N ALA A 308 1.55 -4.52 -5.90
CA ALA A 308 2.25 -4.19 -7.15
C ALA A 308 2.40 -5.41 -8.06
N PHE A 309 2.81 -6.56 -7.52
CA PHE A 309 2.92 -7.83 -8.26
C PHE A 309 1.60 -8.26 -8.88
N TYR A 310 0.53 -8.27 -8.10
CA TYR A 310 -0.81 -8.63 -8.56
C TYR A 310 -1.32 -7.65 -9.62
N ALA A 311 -1.10 -6.36 -9.45
CA ALA A 311 -1.51 -5.36 -10.44
C ALA A 311 -0.78 -5.54 -11.78
N LYS A 312 0.53 -5.80 -11.75
CA LYS A 312 1.36 -6.06 -12.94
C LYS A 312 0.97 -7.36 -13.64
N HIS A 313 0.74 -8.43 -12.88
CA HIS A 313 0.54 -9.78 -13.42
C HIS A 313 -0.91 -10.26 -13.35
N ARG A 314 -1.89 -9.36 -13.26
CA ARG A 314 -3.29 -9.72 -13.01
C ARG A 314 -3.85 -10.79 -13.96
N GLN A 315 -3.44 -10.75 -15.22
CA GLN A 315 -3.91 -11.68 -16.26
C GLN A 315 -3.46 -13.12 -16.01
N VAL A 316 -2.31 -13.29 -15.35
CA VAL A 316 -1.70 -14.59 -15.02
C VAL A 316 -2.60 -15.39 -14.11
N PHE A 317 -3.20 -14.74 -13.12
CA PHE A 317 -4.11 -15.38 -12.16
C PHE A 317 -5.43 -15.85 -12.79
N SER A 318 -5.78 -15.36 -13.99
CA SER A 318 -6.97 -15.79 -14.74
C SER A 318 -6.66 -16.73 -15.91
N ALA A 319 -5.39 -17.03 -16.16
CA ALA A 319 -4.96 -17.84 -17.29
C ALA A 319 -4.86 -19.33 -16.90
N ASP A 320 -5.24 -20.22 -17.80
CA ASP A 320 -5.12 -21.67 -17.60
C ASP A 320 -3.65 -22.14 -17.58
N GLU A 321 -2.79 -21.46 -18.34
CA GLU A 321 -1.33 -21.69 -18.42
C GLU A 321 -0.60 -20.34 -18.52
N PHE A 322 0.56 -20.23 -17.86
CA PHE A 322 1.41 -19.04 -17.91
C PHE A 322 2.88 -19.42 -17.70
N GLU A 323 3.79 -18.59 -18.19
CA GLU A 323 5.22 -18.74 -17.93
C GLU A 323 5.55 -18.34 -16.49
N PRO A 324 6.43 -19.06 -15.78
CA PRO A 324 6.82 -18.67 -14.45
C PRO A 324 7.37 -17.25 -14.37
N ILE A 325 7.06 -16.57 -13.26
CA ILE A 325 7.33 -15.16 -13.05
C ILE A 325 8.08 -14.99 -11.74
N CYS A 326 9.15 -14.19 -11.77
CA CYS A 326 9.89 -13.79 -10.58
C CYS A 326 10.25 -12.31 -10.70
N ASP A 327 9.75 -11.50 -9.77
CA ASP A 327 9.95 -10.05 -9.72
C ASP A 327 10.38 -9.61 -8.32
N SER A 328 11.28 -8.62 -8.27
CA SER A 328 11.68 -7.94 -7.04
C SER A 328 11.09 -6.53 -6.98
N TYR A 329 10.69 -6.12 -5.78
CA TYR A 329 10.14 -4.81 -5.44
C TYR A 329 10.99 -4.20 -4.33
N PHE A 330 11.17 -2.88 -4.36
CA PHE A 330 11.95 -2.14 -3.37
C PHE A 330 11.11 -1.01 -2.81
N ASP A 331 11.24 -0.72 -1.51
CA ASP A 331 10.63 0.46 -0.88
C ASP A 331 11.63 1.62 -0.72
N GLU A 332 11.20 2.71 -0.07
CA GLU A 332 12.01 3.91 0.16
C GLU A 332 13.28 3.66 0.98
N ASP A 333 13.34 2.55 1.74
CA ASP A 333 14.48 2.13 2.54
C ASP A 333 15.33 1.05 1.82
N GLU A 334 15.12 0.87 0.52
CA GLU A 334 15.76 -0.17 -0.32
C GLU A 334 15.47 -1.61 0.17
N LEU A 335 14.37 -1.84 0.90
CA LEU A 335 13.96 -3.17 1.34
C LEU A 335 13.50 -4.00 0.14
N GLU A 336 14.28 -5.01 -0.26
CA GLU A 336 13.91 -5.94 -1.32
C GLU A 336 12.83 -6.94 -0.86
N VAL A 337 11.74 -7.03 -1.61
CA VAL A 337 10.74 -8.09 -1.55
C VAL A 337 10.65 -8.77 -2.90
N ARG A 338 10.92 -10.07 -2.97
CA ARG A 338 10.86 -10.85 -4.20
C ARG A 338 9.68 -11.80 -4.16
N PHE A 339 8.89 -11.83 -5.24
CA PHE A 339 7.80 -12.79 -5.44
C PHE A 339 8.10 -13.73 -6.60
N THR A 340 7.82 -15.03 -6.42
CA THR A 340 7.84 -16.03 -7.49
C THR A 340 6.51 -16.75 -7.60
N LEU A 341 5.98 -16.90 -8.82
CA LEU A 341 4.75 -17.62 -9.15
C LEU A 341 4.98 -18.49 -10.41
N PRO A 342 4.64 -19.79 -10.41
CA PRO A 342 4.22 -20.58 -9.25
C PRO A 342 5.35 -20.74 -8.23
N TYR A 343 5.02 -21.05 -6.97
CA TYR A 343 5.98 -21.13 -5.86
C TYR A 343 7.23 -21.97 -6.21
N GLU A 344 7.02 -23.12 -6.86
CA GLU A 344 8.06 -24.10 -7.19
C GLU A 344 9.03 -23.63 -8.27
N ALA A 345 8.67 -22.59 -9.03
CA ALA A 345 9.49 -22.12 -10.14
C ALA A 345 10.72 -21.33 -9.69
N PHE A 346 10.92 -21.10 -8.39
CA PHE A 346 12.06 -20.34 -7.87
C PHE A 346 13.43 -20.86 -8.33
N GLU A 347 13.59 -22.18 -8.46
CA GLU A 347 14.85 -22.78 -8.95
C GLU A 347 15.21 -22.35 -10.39
N LEU A 348 14.22 -21.89 -11.17
CA LEU A 348 14.44 -21.36 -12.52
C LEU A 348 15.08 -19.96 -12.52
N PHE A 349 15.13 -19.30 -11.36
CA PHE A 349 15.55 -17.90 -11.20
C PHE A 349 16.79 -17.73 -10.31
N GLU A 350 17.47 -18.80 -9.91
CA GLU A 350 18.67 -18.70 -9.07
C GLU A 350 19.87 -18.11 -9.83
N VAL A 351 20.37 -16.98 -9.32
CA VAL A 351 21.77 -16.55 -9.40
C VAL A 351 22.32 -16.65 -7.98
N GLU A 352 23.36 -17.47 -7.76
CA GLU A 352 24.01 -17.65 -6.45
C GLU A 352 24.40 -16.29 -5.83
N ALA A 353 23.70 -15.89 -4.76
CA ALA A 353 24.08 -14.71 -3.97
C ALA A 353 25.20 -15.07 -2.97
N PRO A 354 26.30 -14.31 -2.90
CA PRO A 354 27.31 -14.52 -1.88
C PRO A 354 26.80 -14.03 -0.50
N ARG A 355 27.04 -14.84 0.54
CA ARG A 355 26.78 -14.49 1.95
C ARG A 355 27.47 -13.19 2.35
N PRO A 356 26.77 -12.21 2.96
CA PRO A 356 27.44 -11.08 3.59
C PRO A 356 28.03 -11.47 4.96
N ALA A 357 29.29 -11.11 5.16
CA ALA A 357 29.94 -11.09 6.47
C ALA A 357 29.53 -9.83 7.25
N PRO A 358 29.51 -9.86 8.59
CA PRO A 358 29.01 -8.77 9.42
C PRO A 358 30.03 -7.64 9.52
N THR A 359 29.59 -6.37 9.44
CA THR A 359 30.34 -5.30 10.10
C THR A 359 29.41 -4.18 10.58
N GLU A 360 29.31 -4.08 11.90
CA GLU A 360 28.76 -2.95 12.62
C GLU A 360 29.52 -1.66 12.28
N ALA A 361 28.79 -0.58 12.00
CA ALA A 361 29.27 0.78 12.23
C ALA A 361 28.23 1.51 13.10
N PRO A 362 28.61 2.05 14.27
CA PRO A 362 27.64 2.65 15.18
C PRO A 362 27.10 3.99 14.63
N PRO A 363 25.84 4.33 14.92
CA PRO A 363 25.22 5.56 14.42
C PRO A 363 25.89 6.81 15.02
N VAL A 364 26.06 7.82 14.17
CA VAL A 364 26.71 9.09 14.52
C VAL A 364 25.91 9.81 15.61
N GLY A 365 26.44 9.82 16.84
CA GLY A 365 25.78 10.46 17.98
C GLY A 365 25.49 11.95 17.77
N ARG A 366 24.39 12.47 18.34
CA ARG A 366 23.83 13.84 18.21
C ARG A 366 24.82 15.03 18.35
N ASN A 367 25.98 14.83 18.97
CA ASN A 367 27.04 15.84 19.17
C ASN A 367 28.31 15.62 18.33
N GLN A 368 28.39 14.55 17.54
CA GLN A 368 29.48 14.23 16.61
C GLN A 368 29.44 15.16 15.37
N PRO A 369 30.56 15.29 14.62
CA PRO A 369 30.60 15.99 13.34
C PRO A 369 29.61 15.39 12.34
N CYS A 370 28.93 16.23 11.58
CA CYS A 370 27.93 15.82 10.61
C CYS A 370 28.60 15.22 9.37
N PRO A 371 28.18 14.03 8.89
CA PRO A 371 28.84 13.32 7.79
C PRO A 371 28.67 13.99 6.42
N CYS A 372 27.81 15.00 6.27
CA CYS A 372 27.65 15.79 5.02
C CYS A 372 28.83 16.72 4.66
N GLY A 373 30.00 16.55 5.30
CA GLY A 373 31.18 17.37 5.03
C GLY A 373 31.14 18.81 5.56
N SER A 374 30.07 19.22 6.26
CA SER A 374 29.88 20.61 6.69
C SER A 374 30.74 21.09 7.88
N GLY A 375 31.45 20.17 8.56
CA GLY A 375 32.28 20.49 9.73
C GLY A 375 31.52 20.88 11.02
N ARG A 376 30.18 20.80 11.03
CA ARG A 376 29.32 21.18 12.19
C ARG A 376 28.81 19.95 12.95
N LYS A 377 28.43 20.10 14.24
CA LYS A 377 27.81 19.02 15.04
C LYS A 377 26.43 18.64 14.48
N TYR A 378 26.09 17.35 14.41
CA TYR A 378 24.86 16.80 13.78
C TYR A 378 23.57 17.55 14.18
N LYS A 379 23.35 17.82 15.46
CA LYS A 379 22.17 18.58 15.95
C LYS A 379 22.02 20.01 15.44
N ARG A 380 23.08 20.60 14.89
CA ARG A 380 23.08 21.96 14.33
C ARG A 380 23.06 21.99 12.80
N CYS A 381 23.21 20.84 12.15
CA CYS A 381 23.08 20.68 10.71
C CYS A 381 21.68 20.14 10.39
N HIS A 382 21.47 18.83 10.56
CA HIS A 382 20.20 18.16 10.26
C HIS A 382 19.25 18.05 11.46
N GLY A 383 19.75 18.15 12.70
CA GLY A 383 18.91 18.01 13.90
C GLY A 383 18.08 19.24 14.32
N ARG A 384 17.71 20.12 13.39
CA ARG A 384 16.75 21.21 13.64
C ARG A 384 15.45 20.96 12.86
N ARG A 385 14.41 20.49 13.56
CA ARG A 385 13.01 20.71 13.14
C ARG A 385 12.78 22.21 13.04
N ARG A 386 12.67 22.73 11.81
CA ARG A 386 12.11 24.07 11.57
C ARG A 386 10.61 23.99 11.84
N LYS A 387 10.13 24.82 12.78
CA LYS A 387 8.72 25.20 12.86
C LYS A 387 8.31 25.76 11.49
N SER A 388 7.18 25.28 11.00
CA SER A 388 6.48 25.69 9.78
C SER A 388 6.86 27.08 9.28
N ASP A 389 7.61 27.13 8.19
CA ASP A 389 7.67 28.31 7.34
C ASP A 389 6.31 28.42 6.63
N ARG A 390 5.36 29.12 7.26
CA ARG A 390 4.26 29.76 6.54
C ARG A 390 4.91 30.70 5.53
N ALA A 391 4.83 30.36 4.25
CA ALA A 391 5.08 31.32 3.18
C ALA A 391 4.26 32.60 3.46
N PRO A 392 4.81 33.80 3.21
CA PRO A 392 4.05 35.02 3.36
C PRO A 392 2.91 35.00 2.34
N SER A 393 1.65 34.94 2.80
CA SER A 393 0.53 35.08 1.89
C SER A 393 0.58 36.48 1.29
N THR A 394 0.70 36.55 -0.04
CA THR A 394 0.19 37.68 -0.83
C THR A 394 -1.20 38.04 -0.29
N ALA A 395 -1.44 39.33 -0.03
CA ALA A 395 -2.65 39.82 0.63
C ALA A 395 -3.93 39.11 0.11
N ARG A 396 -4.51 38.21 0.91
CA ARG A 396 -5.75 37.51 0.57
C ARG A 396 -6.84 38.56 0.32
N ALA A 397 -7.58 38.42 -0.78
CA ALA A 397 -8.68 39.33 -1.08
C ALA A 397 -9.69 39.36 0.11
N PRO A 398 -10.20 40.53 0.52
CA PRO A 398 -11.12 40.69 1.65
C PRO A 398 -12.35 39.76 1.60
N GLU A 399 -12.72 39.32 0.40
CA GLU A 399 -13.83 38.43 0.11
C GLU A 399 -13.60 36.99 0.58
N HIS A 400 -12.39 36.43 0.46
CA HIS A 400 -12.08 35.09 1.00
C HIS A 400 -12.14 35.07 2.52
N ALA A 401 -11.61 36.12 3.17
CA ALA A 401 -11.73 36.28 4.62
C ALA A 401 -13.20 36.44 5.07
N ARG A 402 -14.05 37.07 4.24
CA ARG A 402 -15.48 37.14 4.49
C ARG A 402 -16.15 35.77 4.36
N ASP A 403 -15.80 35.00 3.32
CA ASP A 403 -16.36 33.67 3.09
C ASP A 403 -15.98 32.71 4.21
N GLU A 404 -14.70 32.60 4.56
CA GLU A 404 -14.20 31.76 5.68
C GLU A 404 -14.97 32.05 6.98
N ARG A 405 -15.10 33.34 7.36
CA ARG A 405 -15.85 33.75 8.55
C ARG A 405 -17.33 33.35 8.47
N LEU A 406 -17.99 33.57 7.32
CA LEU A 406 -19.42 33.25 7.17
C LEU A 406 -19.67 31.74 7.13
N LEU A 407 -18.75 30.95 6.58
CA LEU A 407 -18.80 29.48 6.65
C LEU A 407 -18.74 29.00 8.10
N GLU A 408 -17.86 29.57 8.91
CA GLU A 408 -17.76 29.26 10.35
C GLU A 408 -19.04 29.65 11.10
N GLU A 409 -19.57 30.86 10.88
CA GLU A 409 -20.84 31.32 11.48
C GLU A 409 -22.03 30.43 11.07
N LEU A 410 -22.11 30.01 9.80
CA LEU A 410 -23.15 29.12 9.28
C LEU A 410 -23.04 27.71 9.84
N GLY A 411 -21.83 27.17 9.96
CA GLY A 411 -21.57 25.86 10.56
C GLY A 411 -21.95 25.83 12.04
N ALA A 412 -21.54 26.83 12.81
CA ALA A 412 -21.91 26.97 14.22
C ALA A 412 -23.43 27.07 14.39
N TYR A 413 -24.11 27.85 13.55
CA TYR A 413 -25.57 27.91 13.51
C TYR A 413 -26.19 26.55 13.18
N ALA A 414 -25.70 25.84 12.17
CA ALA A 414 -26.23 24.54 11.76
C ALA A 414 -26.14 23.51 12.87
N THR A 415 -24.98 23.42 13.53
CA THR A 415 -24.75 22.54 14.68
C THR A 415 -25.72 22.86 15.83
N ALA A 416 -25.88 24.13 16.17
CA ALA A 416 -26.79 24.55 17.23
C ALA A 416 -28.27 24.29 16.89
N ARG A 417 -28.66 24.41 15.61
CA ARG A 417 -30.06 24.35 15.16
C ARG A 417 -30.55 22.95 14.80
N PHE A 418 -29.65 22.10 14.28
CA PHE A 418 -29.99 20.81 13.68
C PHE A 418 -29.25 19.61 14.31
N GLY A 419 -28.25 19.85 15.18
CA GLY A 419 -27.43 18.76 15.73
C GLY A 419 -26.78 17.92 14.64
N ASP A 420 -26.79 16.59 14.75
CA ASP A 420 -26.14 15.72 13.77
C ASP A 420 -26.92 15.61 12.43
N GLU A 421 -28.13 16.15 12.34
CA GLU A 421 -28.94 16.03 11.11
C GLU A 421 -28.29 16.72 9.91
N TRP A 422 -27.64 17.87 10.11
CA TRP A 422 -27.00 18.59 9.01
C TRP A 422 -25.71 17.91 8.53
N LEU A 423 -25.00 17.18 9.40
CA LEU A 423 -23.78 16.41 9.08
C LEU A 423 -24.00 15.27 8.07
N ARG A 424 -25.25 14.88 7.82
CA ARG A 424 -25.60 13.89 6.79
C ARG A 424 -25.17 14.28 5.38
N PHE A 425 -24.76 15.53 5.14
CA PHE A 425 -24.13 15.94 3.89
C PHE A 425 -22.86 15.13 3.57
N GLU A 426 -22.18 14.57 4.57
CA GLU A 426 -20.97 13.76 4.41
C GLU A 426 -21.20 12.56 3.48
N ARG A 427 -22.42 12.01 3.46
CA ARG A 427 -22.82 10.91 2.56
C ARG A 427 -22.83 11.28 1.08
N ASP A 428 -22.69 12.56 0.76
CA ASP A 428 -22.60 13.03 -0.63
C ASP A 428 -21.16 12.87 -1.18
N PHE A 429 -20.19 12.56 -0.33
CA PHE A 429 -18.76 12.37 -0.63
C PHE A 429 -18.34 10.93 -0.34
N ALA A 430 -17.31 10.44 -1.04
CA ALA A 430 -16.62 9.19 -0.70
C ALA A 430 -15.82 9.36 0.61
N ASP A 431 -15.04 10.44 0.69
CA ASP A 431 -14.35 10.87 1.92
C ASP A 431 -14.40 12.41 2.01
N PRO A 432 -15.23 12.98 2.90
CA PRO A 432 -15.34 14.43 3.05
C PRO A 432 -14.04 15.07 3.58
N SER A 433 -13.18 14.33 4.29
CA SER A 433 -11.93 14.83 4.85
C SER A 433 -10.88 15.09 3.76
N ARG A 434 -10.86 14.27 2.71
CA ARG A 434 -10.02 14.46 1.51
C ARG A 434 -10.58 15.53 0.56
N ALA A 435 -11.82 15.99 0.75
CA ALA A 435 -12.49 16.98 -0.09
C ALA A 435 -12.98 18.24 0.67
N LEU A 436 -12.42 18.55 1.84
CA LEU A 436 -12.84 19.67 2.70
C LEU A 436 -13.08 21.01 1.97
N PRO A 437 -12.22 21.44 1.02
CA PRO A 437 -12.42 22.71 0.31
C PRO A 437 -13.72 22.78 -0.49
N LEU A 438 -14.32 21.64 -0.87
CA LEU A 438 -15.65 21.56 -1.46
C LEU A 438 -16.73 21.15 -0.44
N ALA A 439 -16.41 20.21 0.45
CA ALA A 439 -17.36 19.63 1.39
C ALA A 439 -17.94 20.68 2.36
N ILE A 440 -17.12 21.58 2.87
CA ILE A 440 -17.57 22.63 3.79
C ILE A 440 -18.54 23.61 3.07
N PRO A 441 -18.20 24.25 1.93
CA PRO A 441 -19.16 25.07 1.19
C PRO A 441 -20.41 24.31 0.72
N TRP A 442 -20.27 23.03 0.36
CA TRP A 442 -21.40 22.17 -0.03
C TRP A 442 -22.39 21.98 1.11
N SER A 443 -21.91 21.70 2.33
CA SER A 443 -22.75 21.49 3.52
C SER A 443 -23.70 22.66 3.80
N VAL A 444 -23.25 23.90 3.55
CA VAL A 444 -24.02 25.10 3.87
C VAL A 444 -24.82 25.66 2.71
N HIS A 445 -24.33 25.51 1.47
CA HIS A 445 -24.90 26.16 0.30
C HIS A 445 -25.52 25.20 -0.72
N GLY A 446 -25.24 23.89 -0.64
CA GLY A 446 -25.72 22.86 -1.58
C GLY A 446 -26.63 21.83 -0.92
N TYR A 447 -26.25 21.34 0.26
CA TYR A 447 -27.01 20.35 1.00
C TYR A 447 -28.30 20.94 1.60
N ARG A 448 -29.40 20.17 1.55
CA ARG A 448 -30.72 20.57 2.08
C ARG A 448 -31.04 19.80 3.35
N VAL A 449 -31.16 20.51 4.47
CA VAL A 449 -31.66 20.01 5.75
C VAL A 449 -33.10 20.50 5.96
N GLN A 450 -34.03 19.58 6.23
CA GLN A 450 -35.46 19.88 6.35
C GLN A 450 -36.02 20.70 5.16
N GLY A 451 -35.58 20.37 3.94
CA GLY A 451 -36.06 20.95 2.69
C GLY A 451 -35.41 22.28 2.27
N ARG A 452 -34.55 22.89 3.08
CA ARG A 452 -33.83 24.15 2.76
C ARG A 452 -32.34 24.00 3.00
N THR A 453 -31.52 24.84 2.37
CA THR A 453 -30.09 24.90 2.69
C THR A 453 -29.84 25.58 4.03
N VAL A 454 -28.73 25.29 4.70
CA VAL A 454 -28.35 25.98 5.96
C VAL A 454 -28.33 27.49 5.76
N ARG A 455 -27.78 27.96 4.63
CA ARG A 455 -27.80 29.37 4.23
C ARG A 455 -29.21 29.95 4.19
N GLU A 456 -30.19 29.24 3.61
CA GLU A 456 -31.58 29.70 3.53
C GLU A 456 -32.22 29.80 4.92
N TRP A 457 -31.98 28.83 5.80
CA TRP A 457 -32.42 28.86 7.19
C TRP A 457 -31.80 30.05 7.95
N TYR A 458 -30.50 30.23 7.82
CA TYR A 458 -29.77 31.32 8.45
C TYR A 458 -30.25 32.70 7.98
N LEU A 459 -30.45 32.89 6.67
CA LEU A 459 -30.99 34.13 6.13
C LEU A 459 -32.43 34.40 6.59
N HIS A 460 -33.23 33.35 6.75
CA HIS A 460 -34.61 33.48 7.24
C HIS A 460 -34.67 33.87 8.72
N GLU A 461 -33.86 33.24 9.57
CA GLU A 461 -33.91 33.39 11.03
C GLU A 461 -33.02 34.53 11.55
N GLN A 462 -31.78 34.63 11.05
CA GLN A 462 -30.77 35.60 11.51
C GLN A 462 -30.53 36.74 10.53
N GLY A 463 -31.07 36.66 9.30
CA GLY A 463 -30.72 37.56 8.20
C GLY A 463 -31.05 39.04 8.43
N ARG A 464 -31.97 39.38 9.34
CA ARG A 464 -32.29 40.78 9.71
C ARG A 464 -31.14 41.47 10.44
N GLY A 465 -30.35 40.73 11.23
CA GLY A 465 -29.21 41.25 11.98
C GLY A 465 -27.90 41.32 11.17
N LEU A 466 -27.86 40.72 9.98
CA LEU A 466 -26.65 40.70 9.15
C LEU A 466 -26.32 42.06 8.53
N ARG A 467 -25.02 42.33 8.41
CA ARG A 467 -24.51 43.47 7.64
C ARG A 467 -25.00 43.37 6.19
N LYS A 468 -25.26 44.51 5.55
CA LYS A 468 -25.71 44.56 4.15
C LYS A 468 -24.75 43.82 3.20
N ALA A 469 -23.44 43.93 3.43
CA ALA A 469 -22.43 43.22 2.65
C ALA A 469 -22.52 41.69 2.80
N ASP A 470 -22.69 41.19 4.03
CA ASP A 470 -22.82 39.75 4.31
C ASP A 470 -24.10 39.17 3.71
N ARG A 471 -25.21 39.93 3.78
CA ARG A 471 -26.48 39.52 3.13
C ARG A 471 -26.33 39.45 1.61
N ARG A 472 -25.63 40.41 0.99
CA ARG A 472 -25.34 40.39 -0.46
C ARG A 472 -24.45 39.20 -0.84
N TRP A 473 -23.43 38.91 -0.03
CA TRP A 473 -22.54 37.77 -0.23
C TRP A 473 -23.29 36.44 -0.19
N LEU A 474 -24.11 36.21 0.84
CA LEU A 474 -24.93 35.00 0.94
C LEU A 474 -25.95 34.89 -0.20
N ALA A 475 -26.53 36.01 -0.66
CA ALA A 475 -27.39 36.00 -1.84
C ALA A 475 -26.63 35.58 -3.12
N ALA A 476 -25.40 36.07 -3.31
CA ALA A 476 -24.54 35.66 -4.43
C ALA A 476 -24.16 34.17 -4.36
N GLN A 477 -23.83 33.66 -3.16
CA GLN A 477 -23.65 32.23 -2.92
C GLN A 477 -24.90 31.39 -3.26
N GLY A 478 -26.10 32.00 -3.19
CA GLY A 478 -27.36 31.40 -3.62
C GLY A 478 -27.60 31.38 -5.12
N ALA A 479 -27.00 32.32 -5.85
CA ALA A 479 -27.05 32.35 -7.30
C ALA A 479 -25.98 31.44 -7.94
N ALA A 480 -24.89 31.13 -7.23
CA ALA A 480 -23.87 30.20 -7.68
C ALA A 480 -24.37 28.75 -7.76
N TRP A 481 -23.75 27.96 -8.64
CA TRP A 481 -24.02 26.54 -8.81
C TRP A 481 -22.72 25.73 -8.83
N LEU A 482 -22.81 24.45 -8.49
CA LEU A 482 -21.70 23.52 -8.65
C LEU A 482 -21.68 23.01 -10.09
N SER A 483 -20.55 23.15 -10.78
CA SER A 483 -20.38 22.58 -12.12
C SER A 483 -18.95 22.14 -12.36
N ILE A 484 -18.74 21.60 -13.56
CA ILE A 484 -17.45 21.18 -14.08
C ILE A 484 -16.94 22.30 -14.98
N TRP A 485 -15.80 22.89 -14.62
CA TRP A 485 -15.21 24.03 -15.29
C TRP A 485 -13.89 23.64 -15.94
N GLU A 486 -13.76 23.85 -17.24
CA GLU A 486 -12.49 23.76 -17.97
C GLU A 486 -11.73 25.09 -17.84
N VAL A 487 -10.45 25.01 -17.53
CA VAL A 487 -9.53 26.15 -17.58
C VAL A 487 -9.22 26.46 -19.04
N VAL A 488 -9.61 27.65 -19.50
CA VAL A 488 -9.40 28.10 -20.89
C VAL A 488 -8.38 29.23 -21.01
N GLY A 489 -7.87 29.74 -19.88
CA GLY A 489 -6.78 30.70 -19.85
C GLY A 489 -6.33 30.98 -18.43
N VAL A 490 -5.04 31.25 -18.24
CA VAL A 490 -4.42 31.50 -16.93
C VAL A 490 -3.50 32.70 -17.01
N GLU A 491 -3.69 33.66 -16.10
CA GLU A 491 -2.69 34.69 -15.82
C GLU A 491 -2.04 34.39 -14.46
N PRO A 492 -0.81 33.85 -14.42
CA PRO A 492 -0.18 33.40 -13.18
C PRO A 492 -0.16 34.46 -12.08
N GLY A 493 -0.63 34.07 -10.90
CA GLY A 493 -0.74 34.94 -9.72
C GLY A 493 -1.90 35.95 -9.76
N LYS A 494 -2.76 35.93 -10.79
CA LYS A 494 -3.82 36.93 -10.99
C LYS A 494 -5.20 36.32 -11.23
N THR A 495 -5.39 35.66 -12.37
CA THR A 495 -6.72 35.26 -12.83
C THR A 495 -6.71 33.89 -13.52
N VAL A 496 -7.86 33.23 -13.48
CA VAL A 496 -8.14 32.00 -14.21
C VAL A 496 -9.46 32.20 -14.97
N THR A 497 -9.43 31.99 -16.28
CA THR A 497 -10.63 32.00 -17.11
C THR A 497 -11.17 30.58 -17.22
N LEU A 498 -12.43 30.41 -16.84
CA LEU A 498 -13.11 29.13 -16.73
C LEU A 498 -14.31 29.07 -17.67
N ARG A 499 -14.51 27.94 -18.33
CA ARG A 499 -15.69 27.62 -19.13
C ARG A 499 -16.44 26.42 -18.54
N ASP A 500 -17.71 26.59 -18.21
CA ASP A 500 -18.57 25.52 -17.71
C ASP A 500 -18.86 24.49 -18.81
N LEU A 501 -18.44 23.24 -18.62
CA LEU A 501 -18.61 22.17 -19.61
C LEU A 501 -20.06 21.69 -19.75
N LEU A 502 -20.96 22.08 -18.84
CA LEU A 502 -22.39 21.75 -18.88
C LEU A 502 -23.24 22.90 -19.42
N SER A 503 -23.06 24.11 -18.88
CA SER A 503 -23.85 25.29 -19.27
C SER A 503 -23.24 26.10 -20.43
N TYR A 504 -21.93 25.97 -20.67
CA TYR A 504 -21.13 26.81 -21.58
C TYR A 504 -20.99 28.27 -21.16
N GLU A 505 -21.33 28.60 -19.91
CA GLU A 505 -21.03 29.89 -19.31
C GLU A 505 -19.53 30.07 -19.11
N GLU A 506 -19.02 31.28 -19.30
CA GLU A 506 -17.62 31.63 -19.05
C GLU A 506 -17.49 32.64 -17.92
N ARG A 507 -16.46 32.47 -17.08
CA ARG A 507 -16.15 33.37 -15.96
C ARG A 507 -14.66 33.59 -15.83
N CYS A 508 -14.26 34.83 -15.59
CA CYS A 508 -12.90 35.18 -15.20
C CYS A 508 -12.86 35.30 -13.66
N VAL A 509 -12.13 34.37 -13.03
CA VAL A 509 -12.02 34.27 -11.57
C VAL A 509 -10.73 34.94 -11.12
N ARG A 510 -10.82 35.77 -10.07
CA ARG A 510 -9.65 36.27 -9.35
C ARG A 510 -9.15 35.19 -8.42
N GLU A 511 -8.06 34.53 -8.79
CA GLU A 511 -7.51 33.40 -8.04
C GLU A 511 -5.98 33.45 -8.09
N ALA A 512 -5.36 33.84 -6.98
CA ALA A 512 -3.91 34.10 -6.92
C ALA A 512 -3.08 32.83 -6.72
N SER A 513 -3.59 31.86 -5.95
CA SER A 513 -2.88 30.61 -5.67
C SER A 513 -3.16 29.58 -6.75
N GLY A 514 -4.44 29.39 -7.11
CA GLY A 514 -4.82 28.43 -8.16
C GLY A 514 -4.25 28.76 -9.54
N SER A 515 -4.08 30.05 -9.89
CA SER A 515 -3.46 30.45 -11.17
C SER A 515 -1.96 30.13 -11.28
N GLN A 516 -1.31 29.71 -10.19
CA GLN A 516 0.09 29.27 -10.23
C GLN A 516 0.23 27.77 -10.49
N THR A 517 -0.83 26.99 -10.29
CA THR A 517 -0.79 25.52 -10.38
C THR A 517 -1.69 24.97 -11.48
N LEU A 518 -2.80 25.64 -11.80
CA LEU A 518 -3.69 25.25 -12.88
C LEU A 518 -3.07 25.57 -14.24
N VAL A 519 -3.24 24.64 -15.18
CA VAL A 519 -2.89 24.83 -16.60
C VAL A 519 -4.14 24.80 -17.46
N GLU A 520 -4.05 25.36 -18.67
CA GLU A 520 -5.14 25.23 -19.64
C GLU A 520 -5.52 23.77 -19.88
N ARG A 521 -6.81 23.54 -20.12
CA ARG A 521 -7.47 22.23 -20.25
C ARG A 521 -7.67 21.46 -18.95
N ASP A 522 -7.15 21.91 -17.82
CA ASP A 522 -7.52 21.34 -16.53
C ASP A 522 -9.03 21.48 -16.32
N ALA A 523 -9.66 20.41 -15.85
CA ALA A 523 -11.01 20.50 -15.33
C ALA A 523 -11.02 20.57 -13.80
N ILE A 524 -11.90 21.41 -13.27
CA ILE A 524 -12.19 21.51 -11.84
C ILE A 524 -13.68 21.35 -11.57
N LEU A 525 -14.02 20.62 -10.51
CA LEU A 525 -15.36 20.62 -9.95
C LEU A 525 -15.44 21.76 -8.93
N ALA A 526 -16.20 22.82 -9.25
CA ALA A 526 -16.22 24.00 -8.41
C ALA A 526 -17.53 24.80 -8.47
N ARG A 527 -17.74 25.61 -7.43
CA ARG A 527 -18.73 26.68 -7.40
C ARG A 527 -18.06 28.01 -7.72
N VAL A 528 -18.55 28.69 -8.75
CA VAL A 528 -18.07 30.03 -9.14
C VAL A 528 -19.11 31.07 -8.74
N VAL A 529 -18.69 32.06 -7.96
CA VAL A 529 -19.55 33.09 -7.37
C VAL A 529 -19.27 34.43 -8.03
N ASP A 530 -20.28 35.01 -8.67
CA ASP A 530 -20.20 36.34 -9.29
C ASP A 530 -20.16 37.45 -8.22
N GLN A 531 -19.28 38.44 -8.39
CA GLN A 531 -19.12 39.60 -7.51
C GLN A 531 -18.85 40.90 -8.29
N GLU A 532 -18.87 42.04 -7.59
CA GLU A 532 -18.42 43.31 -8.17
C GLU A 532 -16.93 43.21 -8.55
N GLY A 533 -16.62 43.32 -9.84
CA GLY A 533 -15.25 43.30 -10.37
C GLY A 533 -14.66 41.92 -10.72
N GLY A 534 -15.47 40.86 -10.80
CA GLY A 534 -15.05 39.53 -11.28
C GLY A 534 -15.80 38.38 -10.61
N ALA A 535 -15.28 37.16 -10.72
CA ALA A 535 -15.80 35.99 -10.01
C ALA A 535 -14.78 35.43 -9.00
N LEU A 536 -15.25 34.59 -8.07
CA LEU A 536 -14.45 33.89 -7.06
C LEU A 536 -14.79 32.40 -7.03
N LEU A 537 -13.80 31.55 -6.74
CA LEU A 537 -14.02 30.13 -6.46
C LEU A 537 -14.39 29.96 -4.98
N CYS A 538 -15.57 29.39 -4.71
CA CYS A 538 -16.06 29.18 -3.34
C CYS A 538 -16.61 27.77 -3.18
N GLY A 539 -15.70 26.80 -3.04
CA GLY A 539 -16.02 25.38 -3.05
C GLY A 539 -15.41 24.71 -4.28
N VAL A 540 -14.20 24.16 -4.13
CA VAL A 540 -13.44 23.51 -5.21
C VAL A 540 -13.01 22.12 -4.76
N HIS A 541 -13.19 21.11 -5.59
CA HIS A 541 -12.63 19.79 -5.32
C HIS A 541 -11.10 19.86 -5.43
N PRO A 542 -10.32 19.30 -4.48
CA PRO A 542 -8.88 19.49 -4.45
C PRO A 542 -8.14 18.78 -5.59
N ARG A 543 -8.72 17.71 -6.14
CA ARG A 543 -8.21 17.00 -7.32
C ARG A 543 -8.81 17.56 -8.60
N THR A 544 -7.95 17.85 -9.58
CA THR A 544 -8.30 18.18 -10.96
C THR A 544 -8.46 16.90 -11.78
N LEU A 545 -9.16 16.98 -12.93
CA LEU A 545 -9.23 15.89 -13.91
C LEU A 545 -8.69 16.36 -15.26
N PRO A 546 -7.92 15.52 -15.98
CA PRO A 546 -7.50 15.83 -17.34
C PRO A 546 -8.68 15.65 -18.33
N PRO A 547 -8.54 16.16 -19.57
CA PRO A 547 -9.60 16.19 -20.58
C PRO A 547 -10.30 14.86 -20.87
N ILE A 548 -9.56 13.75 -20.97
CA ILE A 548 -10.17 12.43 -21.21
C ILE A 548 -11.08 12.02 -20.06
N GLU A 549 -10.62 12.16 -18.82
CA GLU A 549 -11.37 11.77 -17.63
C GLU A 549 -12.63 12.61 -17.44
N VAL A 550 -12.49 13.93 -17.56
CA VAL A 550 -13.63 14.82 -17.38
C VAL A 550 -14.67 14.64 -18.50
N ALA A 551 -14.27 14.26 -19.72
CA ALA A 551 -15.19 14.02 -20.82
C ALA A 551 -16.21 12.94 -20.47
N GLU A 552 -15.78 11.88 -19.78
CA GLU A 552 -16.66 10.80 -19.30
C GLU A 552 -17.62 11.29 -18.21
N VAL A 553 -17.12 12.08 -17.25
CA VAL A 553 -17.95 12.71 -16.20
C VAL A 553 -19.03 13.60 -16.82
N VAL A 554 -18.65 14.45 -17.78
CA VAL A 554 -19.57 15.34 -18.52
C VAL A 554 -20.60 14.53 -19.32
N ARG A 555 -20.18 13.45 -19.99
CA ARG A 555 -21.09 12.55 -20.73
C ARG A 555 -22.15 11.96 -19.80
N ARG A 556 -21.75 11.42 -18.64
CA ARG A 556 -22.65 10.87 -17.61
C ARG A 556 -23.61 11.95 -17.07
N ALA A 557 -23.08 13.14 -16.74
CA ALA A 557 -23.89 14.28 -16.29
C ALA A 557 -24.95 14.70 -17.33
N ARG A 558 -24.56 14.83 -18.61
CA ARG A 558 -25.48 15.12 -19.72
C ARG A 558 -26.54 14.04 -19.90
N GLY A 559 -26.17 12.77 -19.73
CA GLY A 559 -27.10 11.64 -19.70
C GLY A 559 -28.13 11.76 -18.58
N ARG A 560 -27.68 12.02 -17.35
CA ARG A 560 -28.54 12.23 -16.17
C ARG A 560 -29.51 13.40 -16.32
N LEU A 561 -29.05 14.48 -16.98
CA LEU A 561 -29.83 15.68 -17.27
C LEU A 561 -30.72 15.55 -18.52
N ARG A 562 -30.52 14.48 -19.32
CA ARG A 562 -31.14 14.23 -20.62
C ARG A 562 -30.97 15.42 -21.59
N ARG A 563 -29.76 15.97 -21.66
CA ARG A 563 -29.45 17.18 -22.45
C ARG A 563 -28.13 17.04 -23.21
N LYS A 564 -28.20 17.22 -24.53
CA LYS A 564 -27.04 17.23 -25.44
C LYS A 564 -26.46 18.64 -25.70
N ARG A 565 -27.15 19.70 -25.28
CA ARG A 565 -26.76 21.12 -25.46
C ARG A 565 -26.56 21.79 -24.09
N ALA A 566 -26.31 23.09 -24.08
CA ALA A 566 -26.23 23.92 -22.87
C ALA A 566 -27.32 23.55 -21.84
N VAL A 567 -26.88 23.27 -20.61
CA VAL A 567 -27.77 22.99 -19.48
C VAL A 567 -28.16 24.31 -18.83
N PRO A 568 -29.47 24.62 -18.68
CA PRO A 568 -29.90 25.81 -17.95
C PRO A 568 -29.35 25.82 -16.53
N VAL A 569 -28.77 26.94 -16.10
CA VAL A 569 -28.13 27.10 -14.78
C VAL A 569 -29.10 26.79 -13.64
N GLU A 570 -30.39 27.07 -13.80
CA GLU A 570 -31.43 26.76 -12.80
C GLU A 570 -31.51 25.26 -12.48
N ARG A 571 -31.18 24.39 -13.45
CA ARG A 571 -31.10 22.94 -13.21
C ARG A 571 -29.81 22.54 -12.50
N LEU A 572 -28.71 23.24 -12.75
CA LEU A 572 -27.43 22.99 -12.08
C LEU A 572 -27.46 23.46 -10.61
N ARG A 573 -28.37 24.38 -10.26
CA ARG A 573 -28.64 24.78 -8.87
C ARG A 573 -29.41 23.73 -8.05
N ASP A 574 -29.88 22.65 -8.66
CA ASP A 574 -30.52 21.54 -7.94
C ASP A 574 -29.46 20.74 -7.15
N GLY A 575 -29.65 20.63 -5.84
CA GLY A 575 -28.75 19.88 -4.96
C GLY A 575 -28.61 18.41 -5.33
N ALA A 576 -29.65 17.79 -5.93
CA ALA A 576 -29.56 16.42 -6.42
C ALA A 576 -28.62 16.27 -7.63
N ILE A 577 -28.49 17.32 -8.46
CA ILE A 577 -27.52 17.35 -9.55
C ILE A 577 -26.13 17.58 -9.00
N GLY A 578 -25.94 18.52 -8.07
CA GLY A 578 -24.63 18.75 -7.46
C GLY A 578 -24.07 17.50 -6.76
N ARG A 579 -24.88 16.78 -5.96
CA ARG A 579 -24.51 15.47 -5.38
C ARG A 579 -24.11 14.46 -6.44
N TYR A 580 -24.85 14.40 -7.55
CA TYR A 580 -24.52 13.52 -8.64
C TYR A 580 -23.16 13.86 -9.27
N LEU A 581 -22.85 15.15 -9.44
CA LEU A 581 -21.56 15.60 -9.96
C LEU A 581 -20.41 15.26 -9.01
N ILE A 582 -20.55 15.47 -7.70
CA ILE A 582 -19.55 15.09 -6.69
C ILE A 582 -19.22 13.60 -6.81
N LYS A 583 -20.25 12.75 -6.76
CA LYS A 583 -20.07 11.30 -6.85
C LYS A 583 -19.36 10.86 -8.14
N ARG A 584 -19.74 11.43 -9.30
CA ARG A 584 -19.11 11.08 -10.58
C ARG A 584 -17.67 11.59 -10.69
N TRP A 585 -17.39 12.72 -10.06
CA TRP A 585 -16.05 13.30 -10.01
C TRP A 585 -15.12 12.43 -9.17
N GLU A 586 -15.53 12.06 -7.95
CA GLU A 586 -14.73 11.23 -7.06
C GLU A 586 -14.48 9.82 -7.61
N GLU A 587 -15.46 9.23 -8.31
CA GLU A 587 -15.25 7.98 -9.05
C GLU A 587 -14.16 8.13 -10.12
N ALA A 588 -14.17 9.21 -10.91
CA ALA A 588 -13.15 9.44 -11.93
C ALA A 588 -11.78 9.74 -11.32
N VAL A 589 -11.73 10.42 -10.18
CA VAL A 589 -10.48 10.62 -9.41
C VAL A 589 -9.93 9.27 -8.94
N GLY A 590 -10.78 8.40 -8.37
CA GLY A 590 -10.37 7.06 -7.95
C GLY A 590 -9.87 6.21 -9.12
N ASP A 591 -10.57 6.21 -10.25
CA ASP A 591 -10.15 5.49 -11.46
C ASP A 591 -8.82 6.03 -12.02
N LEU A 592 -8.55 7.33 -11.89
CA LEU A 592 -7.29 7.94 -12.28
C LEU A 592 -6.16 7.56 -11.33
N ASP A 593 -6.39 7.59 -10.02
CA ASP A 593 -5.42 7.20 -9.00
C ASP A 593 -5.03 5.72 -9.15
N LEU A 594 -6.02 4.84 -9.34
CA LEU A 594 -5.77 3.41 -9.56
C LEU A 594 -4.92 3.16 -10.81
N ARG A 595 -5.13 3.92 -11.90
CA ARG A 595 -4.28 3.79 -13.10
C ARG A 595 -2.89 4.36 -12.89
N ALA A 596 -2.73 5.43 -12.12
CA ALA A 596 -1.42 5.97 -11.80
C ALA A 596 -0.59 5.01 -10.93
N LEU A 597 -1.25 4.13 -10.18
CA LEU A 597 -0.61 3.06 -9.40
C LEU A 597 -0.23 1.84 -10.25
N ILE A 598 -0.64 1.77 -11.52
CA ILE A 598 -0.27 0.70 -12.46
C ILE A 598 0.81 1.26 -13.40
N PRO A 599 2.09 0.93 -13.20
CA PRO A 599 3.14 1.38 -14.11
C PRO A 599 2.86 0.83 -15.52
N PRO A 600 3.04 1.63 -16.59
CA PRO A 600 2.84 1.15 -17.94
C PRO A 600 3.81 0.01 -18.25
N GLU A 601 3.36 -0.99 -19.02
CA GLU A 601 4.28 -1.97 -19.61
C GLU A 601 5.18 -1.25 -20.62
N LEU A 602 6.43 -1.01 -20.24
CA LEU A 602 7.43 -0.48 -21.15
C LEU A 602 7.96 -1.62 -22.01
N ARG A 603 8.01 -1.38 -23.33
CA ARG A 603 8.63 -2.28 -24.31
C ARG A 603 9.68 -1.52 -25.11
N ASN A 604 10.75 -2.20 -25.47
CA ASN A 604 11.76 -1.64 -26.38
C ASN A 604 11.21 -1.53 -27.82
N THR A 605 12.03 -1.04 -28.74
CA THR A 605 11.65 -0.88 -30.16
C THR A 605 11.42 -2.19 -30.90
N ASP A 606 11.85 -3.32 -30.34
CA ASP A 606 11.68 -4.65 -30.91
C ASP A 606 10.43 -5.36 -30.39
N GLY A 607 9.77 -4.81 -29.36
CA GLY A 607 8.57 -5.33 -28.72
C GLY A 607 8.84 -6.09 -27.43
N ASP A 608 10.11 -6.23 -27.04
CA ASP A 608 10.52 -6.95 -25.83
C ASP A 608 10.27 -6.10 -24.58
N PRO A 609 9.98 -6.73 -23.41
CA PRO A 609 9.87 -6.01 -22.15
C PRO A 609 11.11 -5.16 -21.86
N PHE A 610 10.90 -3.90 -21.51
CA PHE A 610 11.99 -2.96 -21.25
C PHE A 610 12.59 -3.25 -19.86
N LEU A 611 13.77 -3.86 -19.84
CA LEU A 611 14.48 -4.24 -18.63
C LEU A 611 15.96 -3.88 -18.80
N LEU A 612 16.46 -2.94 -17.98
CA LEU A 612 17.87 -2.61 -18.02
C LEU A 612 18.67 -3.85 -17.63
N THR A 613 19.46 -4.35 -18.56
CA THR A 613 20.23 -5.58 -18.39
C THR A 613 21.69 -5.28 -18.62
N THR A 614 22.49 -5.55 -17.60
CA THR A 614 23.92 -5.25 -17.57
C THR A 614 24.73 -6.54 -17.46
N ASP A 615 25.59 -6.82 -18.42
CA ASP A 615 26.53 -7.94 -18.37
C ASP A 615 27.94 -7.46 -17.99
N HIS A 616 28.54 -8.14 -17.01
CA HIS A 616 29.88 -7.85 -16.52
C HIS A 616 30.86 -8.94 -16.94
N PHE A 617 31.99 -8.52 -17.50
CA PHE A 617 33.08 -9.40 -17.93
C PHE A 617 34.40 -8.99 -17.27
N GLY A 618 35.22 -9.96 -16.93
CA GLY A 618 36.60 -9.76 -16.49
C GLY A 618 37.60 -10.31 -17.50
N PHE A 619 38.77 -9.69 -17.60
CA PHE A 619 39.89 -10.15 -18.43
C PHE A 619 41.24 -9.71 -17.87
N GLU A 620 42.32 -10.36 -18.31
CA GLU A 620 43.68 -10.01 -17.90
C GLU A 620 44.07 -8.59 -18.36
N PRO A 621 44.62 -7.71 -17.50
CA PRO A 621 44.92 -6.32 -17.89
C PRO A 621 45.79 -6.16 -19.14
N GLY A 622 46.65 -7.13 -19.44
CA GLY A 622 47.48 -7.16 -20.66
C GLY A 622 46.70 -7.42 -21.94
N ALA A 623 45.51 -8.01 -21.86
CA ALA A 623 44.63 -8.30 -22.99
C ALA A 623 43.75 -7.11 -23.40
N ARG A 624 43.75 -6.00 -22.64
CA ARG A 624 42.88 -4.83 -22.91
C ARG A 624 42.95 -4.34 -24.35
N GLY A 625 44.17 -4.20 -24.91
CA GLY A 625 44.36 -3.67 -26.27
C GLY A 625 43.69 -4.56 -27.32
N GLU A 626 43.84 -5.88 -27.18
CA GLU A 626 43.24 -6.85 -28.10
C GLU A 626 41.71 -6.91 -27.95
N VAL A 627 41.19 -6.83 -26.71
CA VAL A 627 39.74 -6.72 -26.46
C VAL A 627 39.17 -5.44 -27.09
N GLN A 628 39.89 -4.33 -26.99
CA GLN A 628 39.47 -3.05 -27.59
C GLN A 628 39.39 -3.13 -29.12
N GLU A 629 40.42 -3.69 -29.77
CA GLU A 629 40.43 -3.87 -31.23
C GLU A 629 39.30 -4.78 -31.71
N ARG A 630 39.00 -5.86 -30.97
CA ARG A 630 37.93 -6.80 -31.32
C ARG A 630 36.54 -6.20 -31.11
N LEU A 631 36.31 -5.44 -30.03
CA LEU A 631 35.06 -4.70 -29.81
C LEU A 631 34.80 -3.68 -30.91
N ALA A 632 35.82 -2.90 -31.30
CA ALA A 632 35.70 -1.89 -32.35
C ALA A 632 35.48 -2.49 -33.76
N ALA A 633 35.77 -3.78 -33.95
CA ALA A 633 35.57 -4.49 -35.21
C ALA A 633 34.17 -5.11 -35.35
N ILE A 634 33.34 -5.06 -34.30
CA ILE A 634 31.95 -5.53 -34.34
C ILE A 634 31.12 -4.59 -35.23
N GLU A 635 30.26 -5.16 -36.07
CA GLU A 635 29.37 -4.39 -36.95
C GLU A 635 28.46 -3.45 -36.13
N GLY A 636 28.39 -2.18 -36.55
CA GLY A 636 27.58 -1.15 -35.86
C GLY A 636 28.25 -0.54 -34.63
N ALA A 637 29.47 -0.94 -34.26
CA ALA A 637 30.20 -0.35 -33.14
C ALA A 637 30.77 1.03 -33.49
N GLU A 638 30.39 2.05 -32.72
CA GLU A 638 30.92 3.41 -32.82
C GLU A 638 31.55 3.84 -31.49
N LEU A 639 32.75 4.42 -31.54
CA LEU A 639 33.41 4.96 -30.36
C LEU A 639 32.76 6.30 -29.99
N GLU A 640 32.14 6.36 -28.81
CA GLU A 640 31.44 7.54 -28.30
C GLU A 640 32.38 8.44 -27.49
N ASP A 641 33.16 7.83 -26.59
CA ASP A 641 34.10 8.54 -25.72
C ASP A 641 35.28 7.64 -25.31
N SER A 642 36.44 8.25 -25.05
CA SER A 642 37.61 7.56 -24.51
C SER A 642 38.42 8.46 -23.57
N GLU A 643 37.88 8.72 -22.37
CA GLU A 643 38.56 9.45 -21.29
C GLU A 643 39.01 8.57 -20.10
N GLY A 644 40.07 8.99 -19.41
CA GLY A 644 40.47 8.43 -18.11
C GLY A 644 40.87 6.94 -18.12
N GLY A 645 41.26 6.39 -19.27
CA GLY A 645 41.59 4.96 -19.42
C GLY A 645 40.38 4.05 -19.54
N ARG A 646 39.19 4.61 -19.82
CA ARG A 646 37.97 3.89 -20.21
C ARG A 646 37.61 4.23 -21.65
N SER A 647 36.94 3.33 -22.34
CA SER A 647 36.43 3.56 -23.70
C SER A 647 34.96 3.12 -23.76
N SER A 648 34.09 4.01 -24.23
CA SER A 648 32.65 3.79 -24.37
C SER A 648 32.31 3.59 -25.85
N TYR A 649 31.57 2.53 -26.15
CA TYR A 649 31.09 2.23 -27.49
C TYR A 649 29.57 2.15 -27.49
N VAL A 650 28.95 2.65 -28.55
CA VAL A 650 27.53 2.46 -28.85
C VAL A 650 27.39 1.51 -30.03
N PHE A 651 26.37 0.66 -30.00
CA PHE A 651 26.09 -0.31 -31.06
C PHE A 651 24.77 0.06 -31.72
N LEU A 652 24.83 0.29 -33.03
CA LEU A 652 23.71 0.78 -33.82
C LEU A 652 23.25 -0.28 -34.84
N ALA A 653 21.95 -0.51 -34.90
CA ALA A 653 21.29 -1.24 -35.98
C ALA A 653 20.62 -0.26 -36.95
N ALA A 654 20.60 -0.58 -38.24
CA ALA A 654 19.97 0.27 -39.26
C ALA A 654 18.43 0.26 -39.16
N GLY A 655 17.83 1.44 -39.23
CA GLY A 655 16.39 1.69 -39.15
C GLY A 655 15.82 1.58 -37.73
N ASN A 656 14.52 1.85 -37.61
CA ASN A 656 13.75 1.69 -36.37
C ASN A 656 12.35 1.16 -36.67
N ARG A 657 11.92 0.14 -35.91
CA ARG A 657 10.64 -0.55 -36.15
C ARG A 657 9.41 0.24 -35.69
N LEU A 658 9.54 1.12 -34.70
CA LEU A 658 8.45 1.94 -34.15
C LEU A 658 8.38 3.33 -34.78
N HIS A 659 9.53 3.90 -35.13
CA HIS A 659 9.64 5.25 -35.68
C HIS A 659 10.26 5.20 -37.07
N SER A 660 9.42 5.15 -38.11
CA SER A 660 9.87 5.05 -39.50
C SER A 660 10.77 6.20 -39.99
N SER A 661 10.78 7.32 -39.27
CA SER A 661 11.65 8.47 -39.54
C SER A 661 13.06 8.33 -38.96
N TRP A 662 13.34 7.32 -38.14
CA TRP A 662 14.64 7.14 -37.50
C TRP A 662 15.54 6.25 -38.35
N GLU A 663 16.76 6.71 -38.60
CA GLU A 663 17.72 6.02 -39.47
C GLU A 663 18.44 4.86 -38.76
N ASN A 664 18.54 4.88 -37.43
CA ASN A 664 19.23 3.87 -36.63
C ASN A 664 18.54 3.61 -35.27
N THR A 665 18.85 2.47 -34.66
CA THR A 665 18.41 2.07 -33.32
C THR A 665 19.61 1.66 -32.48
N VAL A 666 19.73 2.21 -31.27
CA VAL A 666 20.74 1.76 -30.29
C VAL A 666 20.32 0.39 -29.75
N THR A 667 21.15 -0.62 -29.96
CA THR A 667 20.92 -1.99 -29.49
C THR A 667 21.68 -2.31 -28.20
N GLY A 668 22.80 -1.63 -27.94
CA GLY A 668 23.55 -1.77 -26.70
C GLY A 668 24.67 -0.73 -26.55
N ARG A 669 25.24 -0.67 -25.34
CA ARG A 669 26.41 0.15 -25.01
C ARG A 669 27.47 -0.73 -24.35
N ALA A 670 28.74 -0.51 -24.66
CA ALA A 670 29.85 -1.20 -24.02
C ALA A 670 30.82 -0.21 -23.36
N VAL A 671 31.19 -0.47 -22.11
CA VAL A 671 32.22 0.30 -21.38
C VAL A 671 33.41 -0.60 -21.08
N LEU A 672 34.54 -0.30 -21.72
CA LEU A 672 35.79 -1.04 -21.59
C LEU A 672 36.76 -0.32 -20.65
N ALA A 673 37.14 -0.96 -19.54
CA ALA A 673 38.11 -0.47 -18.57
C ALA A 673 39.39 -1.33 -18.55
N LYS A 674 40.27 -1.12 -17.56
CA LYS A 674 41.61 -1.74 -17.52
C LYS A 674 41.59 -3.26 -17.56
N SER A 675 40.63 -3.90 -16.89
CA SER A 675 40.55 -5.36 -16.70
C SER A 675 39.12 -5.88 -16.65
N TRP A 676 38.16 -5.05 -17.06
CA TRP A 676 36.74 -5.40 -17.08
C TRP A 676 36.05 -4.71 -18.24
N LEU A 677 34.95 -5.32 -18.68
CA LEU A 677 34.05 -4.85 -19.72
C LEU A 677 32.62 -4.94 -19.19
N ARG A 678 31.84 -3.89 -19.38
CA ARG A 678 30.40 -3.85 -19.06
C ARG A 678 29.61 -3.67 -20.34
N LEU A 679 28.55 -4.45 -20.53
CA LEU A 679 27.60 -4.29 -21.62
C LEU A 679 26.25 -3.89 -21.03
N ASP A 680 25.65 -2.81 -21.53
CA ASP A 680 24.35 -2.31 -21.10
C ASP A 680 23.35 -2.45 -22.24
N THR A 681 22.18 -3.04 -21.96
CA THR A 681 21.05 -3.19 -22.88
C THR A 681 19.73 -2.91 -22.15
N ASN A 682 18.62 -2.87 -22.89
CA ASN A 682 17.29 -2.56 -22.35
C ASN A 682 16.26 -3.68 -22.49
N SER A 683 16.71 -4.93 -22.69
CA SER A 683 15.89 -6.15 -22.67
C SER A 683 16.78 -7.39 -22.52
N ARG A 684 16.23 -8.52 -22.08
CA ARG A 684 17.00 -9.77 -21.91
C ARG A 684 17.47 -10.33 -23.25
N GLU A 685 16.62 -10.24 -24.26
CA GLU A 685 16.81 -10.74 -25.61
C GLU A 685 18.01 -10.04 -26.27
N ARG A 686 18.00 -8.70 -26.29
CA ARG A 686 19.16 -7.89 -26.70
C ARG A 686 20.41 -8.19 -25.87
N ALA A 687 20.29 -8.42 -24.56
CA ALA A 687 21.46 -8.75 -23.74
C ALA A 687 22.08 -10.09 -24.16
N ASP A 688 21.27 -11.10 -24.44
CA ASP A 688 21.72 -12.42 -24.89
C ASP A 688 22.38 -12.36 -26.27
N GLU A 689 21.75 -11.67 -27.22
CA GLU A 689 22.33 -11.45 -28.55
C GLU A 689 23.64 -10.67 -28.47
N PHE A 690 23.65 -9.57 -27.71
CA PHE A 690 24.82 -8.71 -27.60
C PHE A 690 25.98 -9.39 -26.86
N ARG A 691 25.68 -10.15 -25.81
CA ARG A 691 26.67 -11.01 -25.12
C ARG A 691 27.26 -12.04 -26.07
N ALA A 692 26.42 -12.76 -26.82
CA ALA A 692 26.89 -13.78 -27.77
C ALA A 692 27.83 -13.17 -28.82
N GLN A 693 27.45 -12.01 -29.38
CA GLN A 693 28.26 -11.27 -30.34
C GLN A 693 29.62 -10.86 -29.77
N VAL A 694 29.64 -10.37 -28.52
CA VAL A 694 30.88 -9.93 -27.85
C VAL A 694 31.77 -11.13 -27.46
N GLU A 695 31.20 -12.23 -26.96
CA GLU A 695 31.93 -13.46 -26.65
C GLU A 695 32.52 -14.11 -27.91
N GLU A 696 31.79 -14.11 -29.04
CA GLU A 696 32.29 -14.60 -30.33
C GLU A 696 33.47 -13.74 -30.84
N ALA A 697 33.33 -12.41 -30.79
CA ALA A 697 34.37 -11.48 -31.24
C ALA A 697 35.63 -11.55 -30.36
N CYS A 698 35.44 -11.57 -29.04
CA CYS A 698 36.54 -11.53 -28.06
C CYS A 698 37.13 -12.92 -27.78
N GLY A 699 36.43 -13.99 -28.12
CA GLY A 699 36.84 -15.37 -27.81
C GLY A 699 37.12 -15.57 -26.32
N GLY A 700 38.08 -16.45 -26.00
CA GLY A 700 38.47 -16.74 -24.61
C GLY A 700 39.24 -15.62 -23.89
N LEU A 701 39.32 -14.40 -24.44
CA LEU A 701 39.99 -13.27 -23.80
C LEU A 701 39.17 -12.69 -22.63
N ILE A 702 37.85 -12.80 -22.70
CA ILE A 702 36.93 -12.29 -21.70
C ILE A 702 36.20 -13.44 -21.02
N GLN A 703 35.87 -13.25 -19.74
CA GLN A 703 35.07 -14.19 -18.97
C GLN A 703 33.87 -13.47 -18.39
N HIS A 704 32.66 -13.93 -18.71
CA HIS A 704 31.43 -13.45 -18.08
C HIS A 704 31.47 -13.72 -16.58
N ARG A 705 31.08 -12.72 -15.79
CA ARG A 705 31.15 -12.75 -14.32
C ARG A 705 29.78 -12.70 -13.69
N ALA A 706 28.93 -11.80 -14.17
CA ALA A 706 27.63 -11.55 -13.60
C ALA A 706 26.73 -10.86 -14.63
N ARG A 707 25.43 -11.02 -14.43
CA ARG A 707 24.39 -10.23 -15.08
C ARG A 707 23.54 -9.56 -14.01
N GLU A 708 23.23 -8.30 -14.23
CA GLU A 708 22.33 -7.51 -13.38
C GLU A 708 21.09 -7.15 -14.20
N HIS A 709 19.93 -7.19 -13.55
CA HIS A 709 18.67 -6.70 -14.10
C HIS A 709 18.16 -5.58 -13.20
N ALA A 710 17.75 -4.48 -13.80
CA ALA A 710 17.10 -3.37 -13.11
C ALA A 710 15.84 -2.96 -13.87
N ASP A 711 14.73 -2.83 -13.15
CA ASP A 711 13.52 -2.22 -13.70
C ASP A 711 13.76 -0.69 -13.73
N PRO A 712 13.69 -0.04 -14.91
CA PRO A 712 13.88 1.41 -14.99
C PRO A 712 12.78 2.19 -14.25
N MET A 713 11.62 1.58 -13.97
CA MET A 713 10.55 2.18 -13.17
C MET A 713 10.79 2.08 -11.67
N SER A 714 11.70 1.20 -11.21
CA SER A 714 12.10 1.08 -9.80
C SER A 714 13.33 1.91 -9.45
N GLN A 715 14.03 2.47 -10.43
CA GLN A 715 15.07 3.47 -10.21
C GLN A 715 14.40 4.85 -10.16
N GLU A 716 14.67 5.63 -9.10
CA GLU A 716 14.38 7.06 -9.17
C GLU A 716 15.03 7.60 -10.45
N ALA A 717 14.22 8.21 -11.32
CA ALA A 717 14.76 8.97 -12.44
C ALA A 717 15.86 9.87 -11.87
N PRO A 718 17.10 9.81 -12.40
CA PRO A 718 18.20 10.57 -11.83
C PRO A 718 17.72 12.00 -11.66
N THR A 719 17.78 12.52 -10.43
CA THR A 719 17.42 13.89 -10.14
C THR A 719 18.37 14.77 -10.95
N LEU A 720 17.92 15.17 -12.14
CA LEU A 720 18.63 16.15 -12.94
C LEU A 720 18.79 17.37 -12.04
N PRO A 721 20.03 17.86 -11.83
CA PRO A 721 20.24 19.06 -11.05
C PRO A 721 19.31 20.16 -11.56
N ALA A 722 18.60 20.82 -10.63
CA ALA A 722 17.68 21.92 -10.93
C ALA A 722 18.33 23.09 -11.70
N ASP A 723 19.66 23.06 -11.88
CA ASP A 723 20.45 24.02 -12.65
C ASP A 723 20.71 23.61 -14.12
N SER A 724 20.10 22.56 -14.67
CA SER A 724 20.19 22.25 -16.12
C SER A 724 19.25 23.12 -17.00
N THR A 725 18.94 24.34 -16.57
CA THR A 725 18.05 25.30 -17.27
C THR A 725 18.63 25.89 -18.55
N ASN A 726 19.77 25.39 -19.02
CA ASN A 726 20.44 25.90 -20.22
C ASN A 726 20.56 24.77 -21.26
N VAL A 727 19.41 24.30 -21.75
CA VAL A 727 19.37 23.53 -23.00
C VAL A 727 19.91 24.47 -24.09
N PRO A 728 20.97 24.10 -24.83
CA PRO A 728 21.47 24.93 -25.92
C PRO A 728 20.33 25.25 -26.90
N PRO A 729 20.22 26.47 -27.44
CA PRO A 729 19.16 26.83 -28.38
C PRO A 729 19.05 25.86 -29.58
N GLU A 730 20.17 25.29 -29.99
CA GLU A 730 20.25 24.27 -31.05
C GLU A 730 19.55 22.96 -30.64
N ALA A 731 19.68 22.53 -29.39
CA ALA A 731 19.01 21.34 -28.86
C ALA A 731 17.51 21.58 -28.60
N GLU A 732 17.14 22.80 -28.20
CA GLU A 732 15.73 23.21 -28.08
C GLU A 732 15.03 23.23 -29.45
N GLN A 733 15.72 23.75 -30.48
CA GLN A 733 15.20 23.74 -31.84
C GLN A 733 15.05 22.31 -32.39
N LEU A 734 16.04 21.44 -32.16
CA LEU A 734 15.97 20.03 -32.55
C LEU A 734 14.79 19.31 -31.86
N LEU A 735 14.54 19.61 -30.58
CA LEU A 735 13.42 19.04 -29.82
C LEU A 735 12.07 19.52 -30.37
N LEU A 736 11.96 20.80 -30.75
CA LEU A 736 10.74 21.34 -31.38
C LEU A 736 10.50 20.72 -32.76
N GLU A 737 11.53 20.57 -33.59
CA GLU A 737 11.45 19.90 -34.89
C GLU A 737 11.06 18.41 -34.73
N PHE A 738 11.62 17.73 -33.73
CA PHE A 738 11.22 16.36 -33.39
C PHE A 738 9.74 16.27 -32.99
N LYS A 739 9.28 17.14 -32.08
CA LYS A 739 7.87 17.20 -31.64
C LYS A 739 6.93 17.49 -32.81
N GLN A 740 7.31 18.41 -33.70
CA GLN A 740 6.54 18.73 -34.90
C GLN A 740 6.35 17.48 -35.78
N ASN A 741 7.44 16.78 -36.11
CA ASN A 741 7.36 15.56 -36.92
C ASN A 741 6.56 14.46 -36.23
N HIS A 742 6.70 14.31 -34.90
CA HIS A 742 5.95 13.33 -34.12
C HIS A 742 4.42 13.61 -34.15
N TYR A 743 4.00 14.85 -33.87
CA TYR A 743 2.58 15.19 -33.86
C TYR A 743 1.96 15.27 -35.25
N ASP A 744 2.73 15.64 -36.29
CA ASP A 744 2.25 15.57 -37.66
C ASP A 744 1.95 14.13 -38.09
N GLY A 745 2.82 13.18 -37.70
CA GLY A 745 2.60 11.75 -37.94
C GLY A 745 1.35 11.19 -37.23
N TRP A 746 1.04 11.70 -36.03
CA TRP A 746 -0.13 11.29 -35.25
C TRP A 746 -1.46 11.48 -36.02
N LEU A 747 -1.54 12.47 -36.93
CA LEU A 747 -2.75 12.73 -37.73
C LEU A 747 -3.15 11.56 -38.64
N ASP A 748 -2.17 10.74 -39.02
CA ASP A 748 -2.30 9.63 -39.95
C ASP A 748 -2.19 8.26 -39.24
N GLU A 749 -2.03 8.24 -37.91
CA GLU A 749 -1.94 7.03 -37.10
C GLU A 749 -3.34 6.50 -36.71
N PRO A 750 -3.67 5.22 -36.95
CA PRO A 750 -4.92 4.62 -36.48
C PRO A 750 -4.94 4.47 -34.95
N LEU A 751 -5.91 5.10 -34.27
CA LEU A 751 -5.95 5.12 -32.80
C LEU A 751 -7.06 4.23 -32.23
N PRO A 752 -6.77 3.38 -31.21
CA PRO A 752 -7.79 2.59 -30.51
C PRO A 752 -8.92 3.44 -29.92
N ALA A 753 -8.60 4.61 -29.37
CA ALA A 753 -9.57 5.56 -28.81
C ALA A 753 -10.57 6.10 -29.86
N LEU A 754 -10.23 6.01 -31.16
CA LEU A 754 -11.07 6.39 -32.29
C LEU A 754 -11.66 5.16 -33.02
N GLY A 755 -11.55 3.97 -32.42
CA GLY A 755 -12.02 2.72 -33.01
C GLY A 755 -11.16 2.25 -34.19
N GLY A 756 -9.85 2.47 -34.13
CA GLY A 756 -8.88 2.07 -35.17
C GLY A 756 -8.90 2.97 -36.40
N LYS A 757 -9.44 4.19 -36.30
CA LYS A 757 -9.41 5.22 -37.34
C LYS A 757 -8.35 6.26 -37.04
N THR A 758 -7.89 6.95 -38.08
CA THR A 758 -6.99 8.09 -37.88
C THR A 758 -7.75 9.34 -37.38
N PRO A 759 -7.06 10.32 -36.77
CA PRO A 759 -7.64 11.63 -36.46
C PRO A 759 -8.27 12.30 -37.68
N ARG A 760 -7.62 12.24 -38.86
CA ARG A 760 -8.16 12.79 -40.12
C ARG A 760 -9.48 12.14 -40.53
N GLU A 761 -9.53 10.80 -40.48
CA GLU A 761 -10.74 10.04 -40.83
C GLU A 761 -11.88 10.32 -39.85
N SER A 762 -11.57 10.38 -38.56
CA SER A 762 -12.54 10.61 -37.50
C SER A 762 -13.14 12.02 -37.57
N ALA A 763 -12.33 13.02 -37.91
CA ALA A 763 -12.75 14.41 -38.06
C ALA A 763 -13.81 14.65 -39.17
N ALA A 764 -14.06 13.66 -40.05
CA ALA A 764 -15.14 13.75 -41.03
C ALA A 764 -16.55 13.81 -40.40
N THR A 765 -16.74 13.26 -39.19
CA THR A 765 -18.06 13.21 -38.52
C THR A 765 -18.12 14.17 -37.33
N ALA A 766 -19.31 14.64 -36.95
CA ALA A 766 -19.47 15.50 -35.77
C ALA A 766 -19.08 14.78 -34.46
N GLN A 767 -19.38 13.48 -34.36
CA GLN A 767 -18.99 12.66 -33.20
C GLN A 767 -17.48 12.43 -33.17
N GLY A 768 -16.87 12.11 -34.31
CA GLY A 768 -15.43 11.90 -34.39
C GLY A 768 -14.63 13.19 -34.17
N ARG A 769 -15.11 14.36 -34.66
CA ARG A 769 -14.51 15.66 -34.29
C ARG A 769 -14.51 15.91 -32.79
N ALA A 770 -15.62 15.59 -32.10
CA ALA A 770 -15.69 15.75 -30.65
C ALA A 770 -14.73 14.78 -29.92
N ALA A 771 -14.55 13.56 -30.43
CA ALA A 771 -13.59 12.60 -29.87
C ALA A 771 -12.14 13.06 -30.09
N VAL A 772 -11.80 13.51 -31.30
CA VAL A 772 -10.46 14.02 -31.64
C VAL A 772 -10.14 15.31 -30.86
N ASP A 773 -11.12 16.19 -30.65
CA ASP A 773 -10.94 17.40 -29.82
C ASP A 773 -10.57 17.04 -28.37
N VAL A 774 -11.20 16.03 -27.78
CA VAL A 774 -10.85 15.56 -26.43
C VAL A 774 -9.41 15.04 -26.37
N LEU A 775 -8.98 14.25 -27.36
CA LEU A 775 -7.60 13.75 -27.42
C LEU A 775 -6.58 14.90 -27.56
N LEU A 776 -6.84 15.86 -28.46
CA LEU A 776 -5.95 17.03 -28.62
C LEU A 776 -5.88 17.87 -27.34
N LYS A 777 -7.01 18.07 -26.66
CA LYS A 777 -7.01 18.78 -25.36
C LYS A 777 -6.17 18.04 -24.33
N ASP A 778 -6.22 16.72 -24.31
CA ASP A 778 -5.43 15.89 -23.38
C ASP A 778 -3.94 15.99 -23.67
N MET A 779 -3.54 15.91 -24.94
CA MET A 779 -2.16 16.12 -25.40
C MET A 779 -1.65 17.52 -25.05
N GLU A 780 -2.47 18.56 -25.28
CA GLU A 780 -2.17 19.94 -24.88
C GLU A 780 -2.00 20.09 -23.35
N ASN A 781 -2.82 19.39 -22.56
CA ASN A 781 -2.71 19.41 -21.10
C ASN A 781 -1.40 18.76 -20.66
N HIS A 782 -1.05 17.61 -21.24
CA HIS A 782 0.17 16.89 -20.93
C HIS A 782 1.43 17.69 -21.32
N GLU A 783 1.49 18.24 -22.53
CA GLU A 783 2.61 19.06 -22.99
C GLU A 783 2.87 20.28 -22.11
N ARG A 784 1.81 20.97 -21.67
CA ARG A 784 1.95 22.12 -20.76
C ARG A 784 2.46 21.75 -19.36
N ARG A 785 2.18 20.52 -18.90
CA ARG A 785 2.68 20.01 -17.61
C ARG A 785 4.13 19.54 -17.70
N SER A 786 4.54 18.96 -18.82
CA SER A 786 5.83 18.29 -18.98
C SER A 786 6.93 19.19 -19.60
N ALA A 787 6.58 20.13 -20.49
CA ALA A 787 7.56 20.80 -21.35
C ALA A 787 7.79 22.30 -21.06
N GLY A 788 7.04 22.92 -20.15
CA GLY A 788 7.22 24.32 -19.76
C GLY A 788 7.24 25.29 -20.95
N ALA A 789 8.35 26.01 -21.15
CA ALA A 789 8.51 27.01 -22.21
C ALA A 789 8.68 26.43 -23.63
N SER A 790 9.02 25.14 -23.76
CA SER A 790 9.24 24.44 -25.05
C SER A 790 8.05 23.53 -25.39
N ALA A 791 6.84 23.91 -24.95
CA ALA A 791 5.60 23.20 -25.24
C ALA A 791 5.21 23.35 -26.71
N PHE A 792 4.75 22.26 -27.32
CA PHE A 792 4.33 22.26 -28.72
C PHE A 792 3.04 23.08 -28.95
N ASP A 793 2.99 23.84 -30.06
CA ASP A 793 1.79 24.57 -30.47
C ASP A 793 0.88 23.68 -31.33
N PHE A 794 -0.26 23.27 -30.77
CA PHE A 794 -1.25 22.43 -31.44
C PHE A 794 -2.18 23.20 -32.40
N SER A 795 -2.06 24.53 -32.51
CA SER A 795 -2.90 25.36 -33.38
C SER A 795 -2.88 24.94 -34.87
N PRO A 796 -1.74 24.55 -35.47
CA PRO A 796 -1.71 24.00 -36.83
C PRO A 796 -2.56 22.73 -36.99
N LEU A 797 -2.45 21.77 -36.07
CA LEU A 797 -3.24 20.52 -36.13
C LEU A 797 -4.73 20.80 -35.97
N ARG A 798 -5.10 21.70 -35.05
CA ARG A 798 -6.51 22.12 -34.89
C ARG A 798 -7.10 22.72 -36.16
N ARG A 799 -6.35 23.57 -36.87
CA ARG A 799 -6.76 24.14 -38.17
C ARG A 799 -6.99 23.08 -39.22
N GLU A 800 -6.04 22.15 -39.32
CA GLU A 800 -6.10 21.08 -40.30
C GLU A 800 -7.32 20.16 -40.08
N LEU A 801 -7.63 19.86 -38.82
CA LEU A 801 -8.78 19.04 -38.43
C LEU A 801 -10.10 19.82 -38.33
N ARG A 802 -10.07 21.15 -38.56
CA ARG A 802 -11.23 22.06 -38.47
C ARG A 802 -11.89 22.05 -37.08
N LEU A 803 -11.07 22.19 -36.05
CA LEU A 803 -11.45 22.15 -34.62
C LEU A 803 -11.25 23.50 -33.89
N GLU A 804 -11.07 24.59 -34.62
CA GLU A 804 -11.00 25.96 -34.07
C GLU A 804 -12.36 26.54 -33.66
#